data_AF-A0AAD6RL45-F1
#
_entry.id   AF-A0AAD6RL45-F1
#
_cell.length_a   1.000
_cell.length_b   1.000
_cell.length_c   1.000
_cell.angle_alpha   90.00
_cell.angle_beta   90.00
_cell.angle_gamma   90.00
#
_symmetry.space_group_name_H-M   'P 1'
#
loop_
_entity.id
_entity.type
_entity.pdbx_description
1 polymer ?
#
loop_
_entity_poly.entity_id
_entity_poly.type
_entity_poly.pdbx_seq_one_letter_code
_entity_poly.pdbx_strand_id
1 'polypeptide(L)'
;MNGASSSLRTAFSYCVQQVRNYDYHHYLCLLELPPNIRKAAFALRAFNVETARAMDVASDPRIGLMRLLWWQEAIDKIYANKVIEHPAAQALSSVISENRISKGWLKRPVEARINDARREVTDIPETIEELEKYAEDTVSTLLYMTLQAGGIRSTAADHAASHAGKASGLLLLLRSLPYHASRNRHFCYIPTEVAAKHGLLVKEGGRFEIRLDLRESLCNAVFDMASVANVHLQKARSLAGTVPTEARSVLLPAVPAQVFLDTLSRVHFDVFDPSLARGVLDCNVLIAFNYISGGPCFLNEINWDQALLRRMLWLVNNSPMETHKAYFLSAILVLAMLSFLHAQSVQAARLNPVEPRILMPTGKDEPELDDGGEEIGSRWAVLVAGSSGYGNYRHQADVCHAYQLLRKGGIKEENMVVFMYDDIAMHVLNPRPGVIINHPQGDDVYAGVPKDYTGEQVNTENLYAVLLGNKSAVKGGSGKVVDSKPNDRIFLYYSDHGGPGVLGMPNMPFLYAMDFIEVLKKKHASGSYKEMIMYIEACESGSIFQGIMPKDLNIYVTTASNAEESSWGTYCPGMDPSPPSEYVTCLGDLYSVAWMEDSETHNLKRETIKQQYHSVKERTSNYNTFTSGSHVMQYGNESLKGEKLFLYQGFDPASVNFPPNNGHIGARMDVVNQRDAELVFLWQMYKRAEGGSEKKTQIFNQIKETIKHRTHLDSSMELIGTLLFGPKKGSAILKSVREPGSPLVDDWRCLKSMVRLFETHCGSLTQYGMKHMRAFANICNGGVSLASMEEACVAACSGHDAGELHPSNQGYSA
;
A
#
# COMPACT_ATOMS: atom_id res chain seq x y z
N MET A 1 -5.18 -45.03 6.68
CA MET A 1 -4.91 -44.23 7.90
C MET A 1 -3.66 -43.34 7.82
N ASN A 2 -2.91 -43.28 6.70
CA ASN A 2 -1.65 -42.50 6.60
C ASN A 2 -1.79 -41.01 6.22
N GLY A 3 -2.96 -40.57 5.72
CA GLY A 3 -3.15 -39.18 5.25
C GLY A 3 -3.25 -38.13 6.37
N ALA A 4 -4.00 -38.42 7.44
CA ALA A 4 -4.22 -37.48 8.55
C ALA A 4 -2.94 -37.18 9.37
N SER A 5 -2.06 -38.17 9.53
CA SER A 5 -0.77 -38.01 10.22
C SER A 5 0.21 -37.11 9.44
N SER A 6 0.18 -37.16 8.10
CA SER A 6 1.02 -36.29 7.26
C SER A 6 0.60 -34.81 7.33
N SER A 7 -0.72 -34.55 7.33
CA SER A 7 -1.30 -33.21 7.41
C SER A 7 -0.94 -32.50 8.73
N LEU A 8 -1.00 -33.21 9.86
CA LEU A 8 -0.67 -32.65 11.16
C LEU A 8 0.81 -32.28 11.28
N ARG A 9 1.71 -33.09 10.71
CA ARG A 9 3.15 -32.81 10.69
C ARG A 9 3.47 -31.52 9.95
N THR A 10 2.82 -31.30 8.81
CA THR A 10 2.92 -30.07 8.02
C THR A 10 2.40 -28.86 8.82
N ALA A 11 1.28 -29.01 9.52
CA ALA A 11 0.71 -27.97 10.38
C ALA A 11 1.68 -27.52 11.49
N PHE A 12 2.32 -28.46 12.20
CA PHE A 12 3.32 -28.11 13.22
C PHE A 12 4.60 -27.52 12.62
N SER A 13 5.04 -27.99 11.45
CA SER A 13 6.17 -27.40 10.74
C SER A 13 5.89 -25.95 10.36
N TYR A 14 4.66 -25.64 9.92
CA TYR A 14 4.21 -24.28 9.67
C TYR A 14 4.29 -23.43 10.94
N CYS A 15 3.79 -23.91 12.09
CA CYS A 15 3.86 -23.17 13.34
C CYS A 15 5.30 -22.81 13.74
N VAL A 16 6.23 -23.76 13.63
CA VAL A 16 7.65 -23.51 13.92
C VAL A 16 8.22 -22.43 12.99
N GLN A 17 7.91 -22.50 11.69
CA GLN A 17 8.40 -21.54 10.70
C GLN A 17 7.81 -20.13 10.93
N GLN A 18 6.52 -20.03 11.28
CA GLN A 18 5.89 -18.75 11.61
C GLN A 18 6.55 -18.07 12.80
N VAL A 19 6.76 -18.81 13.90
CA VAL A 19 7.42 -18.27 15.10
C VAL A 19 8.87 -17.90 14.78
N ARG A 20 9.59 -18.71 14.00
CA ARG A 20 10.98 -18.39 13.60
C ARG A 20 11.08 -17.11 12.78
N ASN A 21 10.16 -16.89 11.84
CA ASN A 21 10.21 -15.76 10.92
C ASN A 21 9.74 -14.45 11.56
N TYR A 22 8.77 -14.52 12.47
CA TYR A 22 8.07 -13.33 12.96
C TYR A 22 8.16 -13.11 14.47
N ASP A 23 8.67 -14.08 15.23
CA ASP A 23 8.85 -13.99 16.69
C ASP A 23 10.14 -14.71 17.13
N TYR A 24 11.26 -14.33 16.51
CA TYR A 24 12.54 -15.06 16.62
C TYR A 24 13.09 -15.15 18.06
N HIS A 25 12.88 -14.12 18.88
CA HIS A 25 13.33 -14.14 20.27
C HIS A 25 12.59 -15.20 21.09
N HIS A 26 11.27 -15.32 20.90
CA HIS A 26 10.52 -16.40 21.54
C HIS A 26 10.80 -17.75 20.89
N TYR A 27 11.06 -17.82 19.58
CA TYR A 27 11.52 -19.07 18.93
C TYR A 27 12.70 -19.68 19.70
N LEU A 28 13.72 -18.89 20.02
CA LEU A 28 14.86 -19.35 20.82
C LEU A 28 14.44 -19.82 22.22
N CYS A 29 13.59 -19.07 22.91
CA CYS A 29 13.07 -19.46 24.23
C CYS A 29 12.28 -20.78 24.18
N LEU A 30 11.51 -21.01 23.10
CA LEU A 30 10.70 -22.22 22.94
C LEU A 30 11.56 -23.47 22.71
N LEU A 31 12.75 -23.35 22.14
CA LEU A 31 13.65 -24.49 21.93
C LEU A 31 14.13 -25.10 23.25
N GLU A 32 14.20 -24.29 24.30
CA GLU A 32 14.60 -24.73 25.65
C GLU A 32 13.46 -25.41 26.43
N LEU A 33 12.22 -25.34 25.93
CA LEU A 33 11.10 -26.01 26.59
C LEU A 33 11.21 -27.53 26.46
N PRO A 34 10.82 -28.31 27.49
CA PRO A 34 10.71 -29.75 27.40
C PRO A 34 9.84 -30.20 26.21
N PRO A 35 10.14 -31.34 25.55
CA PRO A 35 9.43 -31.78 24.34
C PRO A 35 7.90 -31.86 24.49
N ASN A 36 7.42 -32.22 25.69
CA ASN A 36 5.99 -32.32 26.01
C ASN A 36 5.28 -30.95 26.03
N ILE A 37 5.99 -29.85 26.32
CA ILE A 37 5.42 -28.49 26.33
C ILE A 37 5.67 -27.78 24.99
N ARG A 38 6.83 -28.04 24.38
CA ARG A 38 7.32 -27.37 23.17
C ARG A 38 6.33 -27.39 22.01
N LYS A 39 5.71 -28.56 21.76
CA LYS A 39 4.69 -28.72 20.70
C LYS A 39 3.51 -27.75 20.88
N ALA A 40 2.97 -27.68 22.10
CA ALA A 40 1.87 -26.78 22.42
C ALA A 40 2.29 -25.32 22.36
N ALA A 41 3.47 -25.00 22.87
CA ALA A 41 3.99 -23.64 22.90
C ALA A 41 4.21 -23.06 21.48
N PHE A 42 4.70 -23.86 20.53
CA PHE A 42 4.82 -23.42 19.13
C PHE A 42 3.47 -23.16 18.47
N ALA A 43 2.46 -24.00 18.72
CA ALA A 43 1.12 -23.77 18.18
C ALA A 43 0.48 -22.49 18.76
N LEU A 44 0.57 -22.30 20.09
CA LEU A 44 0.07 -21.11 20.78
C LEU A 44 0.79 -19.84 20.32
N ARG A 45 2.11 -19.88 20.12
CA ARG A 45 2.87 -18.73 19.61
C ARG A 45 2.63 -18.47 18.13
N ALA A 46 2.42 -19.49 17.31
CA ALA A 46 2.01 -19.29 15.92
C ALA A 46 0.63 -18.62 15.85
N PHE A 47 -0.33 -19.06 16.67
CA PHE A 47 -1.62 -18.37 16.83
C PHE A 47 -1.45 -16.91 17.27
N ASN A 48 -0.52 -16.62 18.19
CA ASN A 48 -0.19 -15.25 18.55
C ASN A 48 0.36 -14.45 17.38
N VAL A 49 1.25 -15.02 16.56
CA VAL A 49 1.80 -14.35 15.36
C VAL A 49 0.68 -14.00 14.38
N GLU A 50 -0.24 -14.93 14.10
CA GLU A 50 -1.36 -14.73 13.18
C GLU A 50 -2.32 -13.62 13.66
N THR A 51 -2.60 -13.58 14.97
CA THR A 51 -3.53 -12.61 15.55
C THR A 51 -2.88 -11.25 15.82
N ALA A 52 -1.62 -11.20 16.27
CA ALA A 52 -0.90 -9.94 16.51
C ALA A 52 -0.65 -9.17 15.21
N ARG A 53 -0.34 -9.87 14.12
CA ARG A 53 -0.03 -9.23 12.83
C ARG A 53 -1.26 -8.90 12.01
N ALA A 54 -2.47 -9.30 12.43
CA ALA A 54 -3.70 -9.18 11.66
C ALA A 54 -3.94 -7.75 11.15
N MET A 55 -3.74 -6.75 12.01
CA MET A 55 -3.89 -5.34 11.65
C MET A 55 -2.72 -4.82 10.80
N ASP A 56 -1.51 -5.34 10.97
CA ASP A 56 -0.28 -4.81 10.35
C ASP A 56 -0.05 -5.24 8.91
N VAL A 57 -0.51 -6.45 8.58
CA VAL A 57 -0.41 -7.01 7.23
C VAL A 57 -1.54 -6.56 6.31
N ALA A 58 -2.57 -5.94 6.87
CA ALA A 58 -3.71 -5.43 6.13
C ALA A 58 -3.45 -3.99 5.67
N SER A 59 -3.66 -3.72 4.37
CA SER A 59 -3.67 -2.37 3.79
C SER A 59 -4.82 -1.53 4.36
N ASP A 60 -5.95 -2.17 4.64
CA ASP A 60 -7.15 -1.58 5.23
C ASP A 60 -7.40 -2.14 6.66
N PRO A 61 -7.55 -1.28 7.70
CA PRO A 61 -7.86 -1.72 9.07
C PRO A 61 -9.07 -2.66 9.17
N ARG A 62 -10.05 -2.53 8.28
CA ARG A 62 -11.24 -3.41 8.24
C ARG A 62 -10.87 -4.84 7.90
N ILE A 63 -9.92 -5.06 7.00
CA ILE A 63 -9.41 -6.39 6.65
C ILE A 63 -8.70 -7.02 7.86
N GLY A 64 -7.93 -6.23 8.59
CA GLY A 64 -7.29 -6.69 9.83
C GLY A 64 -8.33 -7.11 10.88
N LEU A 65 -9.38 -6.31 11.07
CA LEU A 65 -10.49 -6.64 11.97
C LEU A 65 -11.23 -7.91 11.54
N MET A 66 -11.46 -8.10 10.23
CA MET A 66 -12.06 -9.33 9.71
C MET A 66 -11.22 -10.58 10.03
N ARG A 67 -9.89 -10.49 9.95
CA ARG A 67 -9.01 -11.61 10.31
C ARG A 67 -9.12 -11.95 11.80
N LEU A 68 -9.23 -10.95 12.67
CA LEU A 68 -9.44 -11.17 14.10
C LEU A 68 -10.79 -11.80 14.41
N LEU A 69 -11.86 -11.33 13.76
CA LEU A 69 -13.20 -11.92 13.87
C LEU A 69 -13.23 -13.37 13.36
N TRP A 70 -12.54 -13.64 12.24
CA TRP A 70 -12.36 -15.00 11.73
C TRP A 70 -11.67 -15.89 12.76
N TRP A 71 -10.62 -15.41 13.44
CA TRP A 71 -9.96 -16.18 14.50
C TRP A 71 -10.87 -16.45 15.69
N GLN A 72 -11.73 -15.49 16.06
CA GLN A 72 -12.74 -15.70 17.10
C GLN A 72 -13.71 -16.83 16.73
N GLU A 73 -14.20 -16.85 15.48
CA GLU A 73 -15.03 -17.94 14.95
C GLU A 73 -14.26 -19.26 14.79
N ALA A 74 -12.98 -19.21 14.41
CA ALA A 74 -12.14 -20.38 14.27
C ALA A 74 -11.97 -21.08 15.63
N ILE A 75 -11.78 -20.32 16.71
CA ILE A 75 -11.77 -20.86 18.06
C ILE A 75 -13.12 -21.52 18.39
N ASP A 76 -14.25 -20.88 18.05
CA ASP A 76 -15.59 -21.49 18.25
C ASP A 76 -15.73 -22.83 17.51
N LYS A 77 -15.27 -22.90 16.26
CA LYS A 77 -15.29 -24.11 15.43
C LYS A 77 -14.38 -25.21 15.99
N ILE A 78 -13.19 -24.87 16.49
CA ILE A 78 -12.26 -25.84 17.11
C ILE A 78 -12.93 -26.52 18.31
N TYR A 79 -13.55 -25.77 19.22
CA TYR A 79 -14.24 -26.35 20.39
C TYR A 79 -15.55 -27.07 20.03
N ALA A 80 -16.08 -26.83 18.83
CA ALA A 80 -17.19 -27.61 18.28
C ALA A 80 -16.73 -28.84 17.48
N ASN A 81 -15.44 -29.21 17.56
CA ASN A 81 -14.83 -30.32 16.82
C ASN A 81 -15.01 -30.23 15.29
N LYS A 82 -15.07 -29.02 14.73
CA LYS A 82 -15.13 -28.79 13.28
C LYS A 82 -13.72 -28.63 12.70
N VAL A 83 -13.48 -29.22 11.53
CA VAL A 83 -12.22 -29.09 10.81
C VAL A 83 -12.09 -27.68 10.24
N ILE A 84 -10.90 -27.09 10.36
CA ILE A 84 -10.56 -25.78 9.80
C ILE A 84 -9.36 -25.94 8.88
N GLU A 85 -9.47 -25.44 7.65
CA GLU A 85 -8.40 -25.47 6.65
C GLU A 85 -7.44 -24.29 6.87
N HIS A 86 -6.73 -24.31 8.00
CA HIS A 86 -5.64 -23.38 8.30
C HIS A 86 -4.57 -24.10 9.13
N PRO A 87 -3.28 -24.14 8.70
CA PRO A 87 -2.25 -24.93 9.37
C PRO A 87 -2.11 -24.63 10.87
N ALA A 88 -2.08 -23.36 11.26
CA ALA A 88 -2.02 -22.99 12.69
C ALA A 88 -3.29 -23.40 13.46
N ALA A 89 -4.47 -23.36 12.84
CA ALA A 89 -5.71 -23.76 13.50
C ALA A 89 -5.81 -25.28 13.66
N GLN A 90 -5.27 -26.04 12.70
CA GLN A 90 -5.16 -27.51 12.78
C GLN A 90 -4.19 -27.93 13.90
N ALA A 91 -3.02 -27.31 13.95
CA ALA A 91 -2.05 -27.54 15.04
C ALA A 91 -2.66 -27.18 16.40
N LEU A 92 -3.37 -26.05 16.48
CA LEU A 92 -4.05 -25.60 17.69
C LEU A 92 -5.16 -26.57 18.11
N SER A 93 -5.96 -27.07 17.17
CA SER A 93 -7.00 -28.09 17.43
C SER A 93 -6.41 -29.37 18.03
N SER A 94 -5.30 -29.89 17.48
CA SER A 94 -4.58 -31.03 18.08
C SER A 94 -4.10 -30.71 19.49
N VAL A 95 -3.49 -29.55 19.71
CA VAL A 95 -2.99 -29.14 21.03
C VAL A 95 -4.12 -29.03 22.05
N ILE A 96 -5.28 -28.47 21.69
CA ILE A 96 -6.45 -28.35 22.58
C ILE A 96 -7.06 -29.71 22.91
N SER A 97 -7.04 -30.66 21.96
CA SER A 97 -7.52 -32.03 22.24
C SER A 97 -6.62 -32.77 23.23
N GLU A 98 -5.31 -32.48 23.21
CA GLU A 98 -4.30 -33.11 24.08
C GLU A 98 -4.18 -32.39 25.44
N ASN A 99 -4.33 -31.06 25.45
CA ASN A 99 -4.08 -30.20 26.60
C ASN A 99 -5.36 -29.46 26.94
N ARG A 100 -5.85 -29.58 28.18
CA ARG A 100 -7.13 -29.02 28.65
C ARG A 100 -7.13 -27.48 28.72
N ILE A 101 -6.80 -26.78 27.64
CA ILE A 101 -6.85 -25.32 27.52
C ILE A 101 -8.32 -24.90 27.39
N SER A 102 -8.73 -23.89 28.15
CA SER A 102 -10.12 -23.43 28.12
C SER A 102 -10.37 -22.51 26.92
N LYS A 103 -11.59 -22.55 26.39
CA LYS A 103 -12.02 -21.68 25.29
C LYS A 103 -11.87 -20.19 25.63
N GLY A 104 -12.15 -19.82 26.88
CA GLY A 104 -12.01 -18.44 27.36
C GLY A 104 -10.56 -17.94 27.28
N TRP A 105 -9.58 -18.79 27.63
CA TRP A 105 -8.17 -18.42 27.56
C TRP A 105 -7.68 -18.11 26.14
N LEU A 106 -8.20 -18.83 25.13
CA LEU A 106 -7.87 -18.57 23.73
C LEU A 106 -8.60 -17.35 23.15
N LYS A 107 -9.84 -17.09 23.58
CA LYS A 107 -10.60 -15.92 23.13
C LYS A 107 -10.07 -14.61 23.71
N ARG A 108 -9.63 -14.61 24.97
CA ARG A 108 -9.12 -13.42 25.68
C ARG A 108 -8.12 -12.57 24.87
N PRO A 109 -7.02 -13.11 24.29
CA PRO A 109 -6.08 -12.30 23.51
C PRO A 109 -6.65 -11.83 22.16
N VAL A 110 -7.64 -12.52 21.59
CA VAL A 110 -8.31 -12.09 20.35
C VAL A 110 -9.28 -10.96 20.65
N GLU A 111 -10.05 -11.07 21.73
CA GLU A 111 -11.00 -10.04 22.17
C GLU A 111 -10.28 -8.74 22.57
N ALA A 112 -9.14 -8.84 23.27
CA ALA A 112 -8.29 -7.68 23.56
C ALA A 112 -7.85 -6.96 22.28
N ARG A 113 -7.45 -7.71 21.24
CA ARG A 113 -7.06 -7.15 19.93
C ARG A 113 -8.22 -6.62 19.10
N ILE A 114 -9.40 -7.23 19.20
CA ILE A 114 -10.61 -6.73 18.55
C ILE A 114 -11.01 -5.39 19.18
N ASN A 115 -10.96 -5.29 20.50
CA ASN A 115 -11.26 -4.03 21.20
C ASN A 115 -10.24 -2.96 20.83
N ASP A 116 -8.95 -3.32 20.81
CA ASP A 116 -7.86 -2.45 20.37
C ASP A 116 -8.03 -1.96 18.93
N ALA A 117 -8.39 -2.86 18.00
CA ALA A 117 -8.62 -2.55 16.59
C ALA A 117 -9.89 -1.74 16.32
N ARG A 118 -10.83 -1.70 17.27
CA ARG A 118 -12.08 -0.93 17.17
C ARG A 118 -11.95 0.50 17.68
N ARG A 119 -10.86 0.83 18.38
CA ARG A 119 -10.60 2.18 18.89
C ARG A 119 -10.57 3.18 17.72
N GLU A 120 -11.29 4.28 17.88
CA GLU A 120 -11.20 5.39 16.95
C GLU A 120 -9.86 6.12 17.13
N VAL A 121 -9.48 6.94 16.17
CA VAL A 121 -8.24 7.74 16.22
C VAL A 121 -8.18 8.63 17.49
N THR A 122 -9.34 9.00 18.03
CA THR A 122 -9.47 9.81 19.23
C THR A 122 -9.35 9.02 20.54
N ASP A 123 -9.39 7.68 20.49
CA ASP A 123 -9.42 6.81 21.66
C ASP A 123 -8.00 6.40 22.09
N ILE A 124 -7.24 7.39 22.58
CA ILE A 124 -5.91 7.20 23.15
C ILE A 124 -6.04 6.61 24.55
N PRO A 125 -5.24 5.60 24.95
CA PRO A 125 -5.29 5.04 26.31
C PRO A 125 -5.08 6.15 27.34
N GLU A 126 -5.84 6.15 28.43
CA GLU A 126 -5.72 7.23 29.42
C GLU A 126 -4.52 6.99 30.35
N THR A 127 -4.36 5.76 30.81
CA THR A 127 -3.45 5.37 31.90
C THR A 127 -2.49 4.25 31.51
N ILE A 128 -1.40 4.07 32.27
CA ILE A 128 -0.49 2.92 32.07
C ILE A 128 -1.17 1.61 32.43
N GLU A 129 -2.10 1.63 33.38
CA GLU A 129 -2.88 0.49 33.87
C GLU A 129 -3.71 -0.15 32.75
N GLU A 130 -4.26 0.64 31.82
CA GLU A 130 -4.93 0.12 30.62
C GLU A 130 -3.99 -0.67 29.72
N LEU A 131 -2.74 -0.21 29.57
CA LEU A 131 -1.72 -0.91 28.79
C LEU A 131 -1.23 -2.17 29.50
N GLU A 132 -1.10 -2.14 30.83
CA GLU A 132 -0.84 -3.35 31.62
C GLU A 132 -1.95 -4.37 31.46
N LYS A 133 -3.22 -3.91 31.44
CA LYS A 133 -4.38 -4.77 31.24
C LYS A 133 -4.37 -5.40 29.84
N TYR A 134 -4.05 -4.61 28.81
CA TYR A 134 -3.85 -5.13 27.46
C TYR A 134 -2.71 -6.15 27.39
N ALA A 135 -1.56 -5.87 28.01
CA ALA A 135 -0.41 -6.78 28.06
C ALA A 135 -0.73 -8.08 28.82
N GLU A 136 -1.54 -8.00 29.87
CA GLU A 136 -2.05 -9.13 30.63
C GLU A 136 -3.01 -10.01 29.80
N ASP A 137 -3.93 -9.39 29.08
CA ASP A 137 -4.92 -10.07 28.25
C ASP A 137 -4.31 -10.69 26.98
N THR A 138 -3.15 -10.20 26.54
CA THR A 138 -2.44 -10.67 25.34
C THR A 138 -1.22 -11.52 25.67
N VAL A 139 -0.16 -10.92 26.20
CA VAL A 139 1.15 -11.55 26.39
C VAL A 139 1.20 -12.48 27.60
N SER A 140 0.69 -12.04 28.76
CA SER A 140 0.64 -12.91 29.96
C SER A 140 -0.25 -14.13 29.72
N THR A 141 -1.35 -13.95 28.99
CA THR A 141 -2.27 -15.04 28.64
C THR A 141 -1.60 -16.18 27.87
N LEU A 142 -0.62 -15.88 27.00
CA LEU A 142 0.16 -16.92 26.34
C LEU A 142 1.06 -17.70 27.29
N LEU A 143 1.62 -17.04 28.31
CA LEU A 143 2.42 -17.70 29.33
C LEU A 143 1.55 -18.62 30.20
N TYR A 144 0.35 -18.18 30.60
CA TYR A 144 -0.61 -19.03 31.31
C TYR A 144 -0.99 -20.26 30.51
N MET A 145 -1.32 -20.10 29.22
CA MET A 145 -1.67 -21.23 28.36
C MET A 145 -0.48 -22.19 28.16
N THR A 146 0.75 -21.68 28.16
CA THR A 146 1.97 -22.50 28.07
C THR A 146 2.22 -23.29 29.37
N LEU A 147 2.06 -22.65 30.53
CA LEU A 147 2.11 -23.33 31.84
C LEU A 147 1.04 -24.43 31.93
N GLN A 148 -0.20 -24.10 31.53
CA GLN A 148 -1.32 -25.03 31.52
C GLN A 148 -1.09 -26.21 30.57
N ALA A 149 -0.53 -25.98 29.38
CA ALA A 149 -0.15 -27.04 28.46
C ALA A 149 0.96 -27.94 29.02
N GLY A 150 1.84 -27.40 29.87
CA GLY A 150 2.81 -28.19 30.61
C GLY A 150 2.27 -28.97 31.80
N GLY A 151 0.97 -28.84 32.11
CA GLY A 151 0.36 -29.43 33.31
C GLY A 151 0.78 -28.75 34.60
N ILE A 152 1.40 -27.57 34.52
CA ILE A 152 1.92 -26.82 35.66
C ILE A 152 0.78 -26.04 36.30
N ARG A 153 0.51 -26.31 37.57
CA ARG A 153 -0.49 -25.61 38.38
C ARG A 153 0.18 -25.00 39.59
N SER A 154 0.57 -23.74 39.48
CA SER A 154 1.24 -23.02 40.58
C SER A 154 0.87 -21.56 40.53
N THR A 155 0.26 -21.07 41.61
CA THR A 155 -0.08 -19.65 41.77
C THR A 155 1.17 -18.76 41.71
N ALA A 156 2.30 -19.25 42.21
CA ALA A 156 3.59 -18.54 42.11
C ALA A 156 4.06 -18.44 40.64
N ALA A 157 3.91 -19.51 39.85
CA ALA A 157 4.24 -19.49 38.43
C ALA A 157 3.30 -18.56 37.64
N ASP A 158 2.00 -18.56 37.97
CA ASP A 158 1.02 -17.65 37.35
C ASP A 158 1.33 -16.19 37.71
N HIS A 159 1.64 -15.87 38.96
CA HIS A 159 2.05 -14.51 39.33
C HIS A 159 3.33 -14.08 38.60
N ALA A 160 4.33 -14.95 38.51
CA ALA A 160 5.56 -14.66 37.77
C ALA A 160 5.29 -14.47 36.27
N ALA A 161 4.41 -15.29 35.68
CA ALA A 161 3.98 -15.17 34.29
C ALA A 161 3.20 -13.87 34.03
N SER A 162 2.34 -13.43 34.95
CA SER A 162 1.65 -12.13 34.86
C SER A 162 2.65 -10.99 34.75
N HIS A 163 3.61 -10.93 35.69
CA HIS A 163 4.60 -9.86 35.71
C HIS A 163 5.54 -9.93 34.50
N ALA A 164 6.03 -11.12 34.12
CA ALA A 164 6.87 -11.27 32.93
C ALA A 164 6.13 -10.91 31.63
N GLY A 165 4.85 -11.27 31.52
CA GLY A 165 4.00 -10.96 30.37
C GLY A 165 3.69 -9.47 30.26
N LYS A 166 3.30 -8.82 31.37
CA LYS A 166 3.09 -7.37 31.43
C LYS A 166 4.35 -6.59 31.03
N ALA A 167 5.50 -6.93 31.60
CA ALA A 167 6.78 -6.32 31.24
C ALA A 167 7.07 -6.44 29.74
N SER A 168 6.93 -7.66 29.20
CA SER A 168 7.17 -7.94 27.77
C SER A 168 6.18 -7.19 26.87
N GLY A 169 4.91 -7.10 27.25
CA GLY A 169 3.88 -6.40 26.50
C GLY A 169 4.09 -4.89 26.47
N LEU A 170 4.37 -4.25 27.61
CA LEU A 170 4.70 -2.83 27.66
C LEU A 170 5.92 -2.48 26.79
N LEU A 171 6.97 -3.29 26.87
CA LEU A 171 8.17 -3.12 26.04
C LEU A 171 7.89 -3.34 24.55
N LEU A 172 7.00 -4.26 24.19
CA LEU A 172 6.57 -4.46 22.81
C LEU A 172 5.81 -3.24 22.28
N LEU A 173 4.94 -2.63 23.08
CA LEU A 173 4.24 -1.40 22.72
C LEU A 173 5.23 -0.25 22.49
N LEU A 174 6.22 -0.07 23.38
CA LEU A 174 7.30 0.90 23.18
C LEU A 174 8.10 0.64 21.90
N ARG A 175 8.46 -0.62 21.65
CA ARG A 175 9.17 -1.03 20.43
C ARG A 175 8.37 -0.77 19.16
N SER A 176 7.04 -0.78 19.24
CA SER A 176 6.16 -0.55 18.09
C SER A 176 5.95 0.92 17.75
N LEU A 177 6.29 1.86 18.64
CA LEU A 177 6.08 3.29 18.43
C LEU A 177 6.69 3.82 17.11
N PRO A 178 7.95 3.50 16.74
CA PRO A 178 8.51 3.97 15.48
C PRO A 178 7.74 3.45 14.26
N TYR A 179 7.28 2.19 14.33
CA TYR A 179 6.51 1.57 13.26
C TYR A 179 5.15 2.25 13.09
N HIS A 180 4.42 2.51 14.18
CA HIS A 180 3.12 3.19 14.13
C HIS A 180 3.25 4.66 13.72
N ALA A 181 4.28 5.35 14.21
CA ALA A 181 4.60 6.72 13.81
C ALA A 181 4.88 6.83 12.30
N SER A 182 5.66 5.91 11.73
CA SER A 182 6.04 5.94 10.31
C SER A 182 4.90 5.66 9.32
N ARG A 183 3.84 4.98 9.76
CA ARG A 183 2.72 4.56 8.90
C ARG A 183 1.49 5.46 9.00
N ASN A 184 1.60 6.61 9.66
CA ASN A 184 0.48 7.52 9.94
C ASN A 184 -0.74 6.81 10.57
N ARG A 185 -0.49 5.68 11.25
CA ARG A 185 -1.49 5.03 12.08
C ARG A 185 -1.55 5.89 13.33
N HIS A 186 -2.63 6.64 13.49
CA HIS A 186 -2.83 7.53 14.63
C HIS A 186 -3.04 6.76 15.98
N PHE A 187 -2.60 5.49 16.04
CA PHE A 187 -2.58 4.67 17.23
C PHE A 187 -1.27 4.93 17.99
N CYS A 188 -1.32 5.88 18.92
CA CYS A 188 -0.25 6.09 19.88
C CYS A 188 -0.54 5.26 21.14
N TYR A 189 0.44 4.46 21.58
CA TYR A 189 0.37 3.70 22.82
C TYR A 189 1.03 4.45 24.00
N ILE A 190 1.29 5.75 23.87
CA ILE A 190 1.67 6.59 25.01
C ILE A 190 0.37 7.06 25.67
N PRO A 191 0.12 6.74 26.95
CA PRO A 191 -1.09 7.16 27.62
C PRO A 191 -1.22 8.68 27.70
N THR A 192 -2.46 9.21 27.68
CA THR A 192 -2.69 10.67 27.72
C THR A 192 -2.15 11.30 29.00
N GLU A 193 -2.21 10.62 30.15
CA GLU A 193 -1.62 11.10 31.40
C GLU A 193 -0.09 11.25 31.31
N VAL A 194 0.58 10.28 30.69
CA VAL A 194 2.04 10.29 30.48
C VAL A 194 2.41 11.37 29.46
N ALA A 195 1.65 11.47 28.36
CA ALA A 195 1.84 12.49 27.35
C ALA A 195 1.66 13.91 27.92
N ALA A 196 0.62 14.12 28.73
CA ALA A 196 0.37 15.39 29.39
C ALA A 196 1.49 15.75 30.37
N LYS A 197 1.97 14.79 31.17
CA LYS A 197 3.08 14.97 32.12
C LYS A 197 4.36 15.49 31.46
N HIS A 198 4.65 15.05 30.22
CA HIS A 198 5.87 15.41 29.49
C HIS A 198 5.65 16.47 28.40
N GLY A 199 4.48 17.10 28.34
CA GLY A 199 4.18 18.17 27.38
C GLY A 199 4.04 17.69 25.93
N LEU A 200 3.73 16.41 25.72
CA LEU A 200 3.52 15.81 24.39
C LEU A 200 2.08 15.99 23.88
N LEU A 201 1.13 16.34 24.76
CA LEU A 201 -0.29 16.46 24.44
C LEU A 201 -0.60 17.87 23.89
N VAL A 202 -1.07 17.95 22.65
CA VAL A 202 -1.46 19.21 22.00
C VAL A 202 -2.93 19.16 21.59
N LYS A 203 -3.61 20.32 21.66
CA LYS A 203 -4.98 20.48 21.21
C LYS A 203 -5.02 21.22 19.87
N GLU A 204 -5.30 20.51 18.78
CA GLU A 204 -5.36 21.05 17.42
C GLU A 204 -6.74 20.76 16.82
N GLY A 205 -7.42 21.77 16.27
CA GLY A 205 -8.76 21.63 15.70
C GLY A 205 -9.86 21.11 16.65
N GLY A 206 -9.66 21.21 17.97
CA GLY A 206 -10.59 20.67 18.98
C GLY A 206 -10.34 19.21 19.38
N ARG A 207 -9.31 18.56 18.84
CA ARG A 207 -8.90 17.19 19.15
C ARG A 207 -7.56 17.17 19.90
N PHE A 208 -7.34 16.13 20.70
CA PHE A 208 -6.07 15.89 21.39
C PHE A 208 -5.17 15.00 20.52
N GLU A 209 -3.92 15.41 20.32
CA GLU A 209 -2.91 14.66 19.57
C GLU A 209 -1.59 14.58 20.37
N ILE A 210 -0.84 13.48 20.20
CA ILE A 210 0.45 13.26 20.86
C ILE A 210 1.58 13.56 19.87
N ARG A 211 2.37 14.59 20.17
CA ARG A 211 3.51 15.05 19.36
C ARG A 211 4.74 14.19 19.59
N LEU A 212 5.02 13.26 18.67
CA LEU A 212 6.19 12.37 18.75
C LEU A 212 7.50 13.02 18.24
N ASP A 213 7.44 14.22 17.66
CA ASP A 213 8.59 14.97 17.14
C ASP A 213 9.42 15.66 18.24
N LEU A 214 8.86 15.81 19.45
CA LEU A 214 9.56 16.37 20.61
C LEU A 214 10.45 15.32 21.27
N ARG A 215 11.64 15.09 20.70
CA ARG A 215 12.55 13.99 21.05
C ARG A 215 12.84 13.86 22.55
N GLU A 216 13.17 14.95 23.24
CA GLU A 216 13.50 14.91 24.68
C GLU A 216 12.29 14.54 25.54
N SER A 217 11.14 15.21 25.33
CA SER A 217 9.88 14.89 26.01
C SER A 217 9.43 13.45 25.75
N LEU A 218 9.63 12.96 24.52
CA LEU A 218 9.30 11.58 24.16
C LEU A 218 10.19 10.58 24.90
N CYS A 219 11.50 10.80 24.97
CA CYS A 219 12.40 9.95 25.74
C CYS A 219 11.98 9.87 27.22
N ASN A 220 11.52 10.98 27.82
CA ASN A 220 11.02 10.99 29.19
C ASN A 220 9.71 10.21 29.36
N ALA A 221 8.79 10.29 28.40
CA ALA A 221 7.57 9.48 28.38
C ALA A 221 7.87 7.98 28.24
N VAL A 222 8.80 7.63 27.34
CA VAL A 222 9.29 6.25 27.17
C VAL A 222 9.95 5.75 28.45
N PHE A 223 10.74 6.60 29.13
CA PHE A 223 11.38 6.27 30.40
C PHE A 223 10.36 5.90 31.49
N ASP A 224 9.27 6.65 31.64
CA ASP A 224 8.21 6.35 32.61
C ASP A 224 7.57 4.99 32.33
N MET A 225 7.20 4.72 31.09
CA MET A 225 6.62 3.43 30.68
C MET A 225 7.61 2.27 30.84
N ALA A 226 8.88 2.46 30.46
CA ALA A 226 9.93 1.48 30.61
C ALA A 226 10.24 1.19 32.09
N SER A 227 10.09 2.19 32.97
CA SER A 227 10.24 2.04 34.42
C SER A 227 9.16 1.13 35.00
N VAL A 228 7.90 1.26 34.57
CA VAL A 228 6.81 0.34 34.95
C VAL A 228 7.10 -1.07 34.47
N ALA A 229 7.53 -1.23 33.22
CA ALA A 229 7.95 -2.54 32.69
C ALA A 229 9.09 -3.16 33.50
N ASN A 230 10.07 -2.36 33.93
CA ASN A 230 11.17 -2.80 34.80
C ASN A 230 10.65 -3.26 36.17
N VAL A 231 9.72 -2.52 36.79
CA VAL A 231 9.10 -2.92 38.08
C VAL A 231 8.44 -4.29 37.97
N HIS A 232 7.69 -4.54 36.89
CA HIS A 232 7.14 -5.87 36.61
C HIS A 232 8.24 -6.92 36.46
N LEU A 233 9.28 -6.64 35.70
CA LEU A 233 10.37 -7.58 35.49
C LEU A 233 11.13 -7.93 36.80
N GLN A 234 11.37 -6.94 37.65
CA GLN A 234 11.96 -7.14 38.98
C GLN A 234 11.02 -7.94 39.88
N LYS A 235 9.72 -7.70 39.81
CA LYS A 235 8.75 -8.47 40.59
C LYS A 235 8.71 -9.93 40.13
N ALA A 236 8.72 -10.21 38.83
CA ALA A 236 8.84 -11.57 38.30
C ALA A 236 10.13 -12.26 38.79
N ARG A 237 11.26 -11.55 38.84
CA ARG A 237 12.53 -12.07 39.38
C ARG A 237 12.46 -12.36 40.87
N SER A 238 11.84 -11.50 41.67
CA SER A 238 11.69 -11.71 43.11
C SER A 238 10.89 -12.99 43.44
N LEU A 239 10.04 -13.44 42.51
CA LEU A 239 9.26 -14.67 42.63
C LEU A 239 10.04 -15.92 42.16
N ALA A 240 11.20 -15.77 41.54
CA ALA A 240 11.89 -16.91 40.91
C ALA A 240 12.28 -18.03 41.91
N GLY A 241 12.47 -17.70 43.19
CA GLY A 241 12.69 -18.68 44.26
C GLY A 241 11.44 -19.48 44.67
N THR A 242 10.24 -18.96 44.40
CA THR A 242 8.96 -19.62 44.71
C THR A 242 8.34 -20.35 43.51
N VAL A 243 8.89 -20.13 42.31
CA VAL A 243 8.44 -20.79 41.08
C VAL A 243 9.01 -22.21 40.99
N PRO A 244 8.16 -23.23 40.75
CA PRO A 244 8.61 -24.62 40.53
C PRO A 244 9.63 -24.74 39.40
N THR A 245 10.57 -25.67 39.52
CA THR A 245 11.69 -25.82 38.59
C THR A 245 11.22 -26.08 37.16
N GLU A 246 10.18 -26.90 37.01
CA GLU A 246 9.51 -27.24 35.75
C GLU A 246 8.87 -26.02 35.05
N ALA A 247 8.53 -24.96 35.78
CA ALA A 247 7.90 -23.74 35.26
C ALA A 247 8.91 -22.68 34.80
N ARG A 248 10.17 -22.78 35.23
CA ARG A 248 11.20 -21.74 34.97
C ARG A 248 11.46 -21.54 33.48
N SER A 249 11.46 -22.62 32.69
CA SER A 249 11.68 -22.56 31.24
C SER A 249 10.57 -21.79 30.50
N VAL A 250 9.34 -21.82 31.01
CA VAL A 250 8.21 -21.05 30.44
C VAL A 250 8.37 -19.54 30.65
N LEU A 251 9.14 -19.13 31.67
CA LEU A 251 9.40 -17.73 32.00
C LEU A 251 10.65 -17.15 31.30
N LEU A 252 11.34 -17.93 30.47
CA LEU A 252 12.48 -17.45 29.66
C LEU A 252 12.20 -16.18 28.83
N PRO A 253 10.96 -15.89 28.36
CA PRO A 253 10.65 -14.62 27.71
C PRO A 253 10.97 -13.36 28.53
N ALA A 254 11.17 -13.45 29.85
CA ALA A 254 11.69 -12.35 30.66
C ALA A 254 13.12 -11.91 30.26
N VAL A 255 13.91 -12.78 29.64
CA VAL A 255 15.29 -12.47 29.19
C VAL A 255 15.31 -11.48 28.04
N PRO A 256 14.64 -11.70 26.88
CA PRO A 256 14.61 -10.72 25.81
C PRO A 256 13.96 -9.39 26.25
N ALA A 257 13.01 -9.43 27.19
CA ALA A 257 12.47 -8.22 27.81
C ALA A 257 13.57 -7.41 28.55
N GLN A 258 14.39 -8.06 29.38
CA GLN A 258 15.54 -7.38 30.02
C GLN A 258 16.51 -6.81 28.99
N VAL A 259 16.88 -7.60 27.98
CA VAL A 259 17.86 -7.16 26.99
C VAL A 259 17.36 -5.92 26.24
N PHE A 260 16.08 -5.88 25.89
CA PHE A 260 15.49 -4.70 25.26
C PHE A 260 15.46 -3.49 26.19
N LEU A 261 15.11 -3.68 27.47
CA LEU A 261 15.15 -2.63 28.48
C LEU A 261 16.56 -2.05 28.67
N ASP A 262 17.59 -2.90 28.75
CA ASP A 262 18.99 -2.49 28.85
C ASP A 262 19.44 -1.73 27.60
N THR A 263 19.00 -2.18 26.43
CA THR A 263 19.33 -1.51 25.16
C THR A 263 18.67 -0.14 25.09
N LEU A 264 17.38 -0.04 25.44
CA LEU A 264 16.67 1.25 25.56
C LEU A 264 17.38 2.20 26.51
N SER A 265 17.82 1.72 27.68
CA SER A 265 18.54 2.55 28.65
C SER A 265 19.87 3.09 28.09
N ARG A 266 20.62 2.29 27.32
CA ARG A 266 21.89 2.72 26.70
C ARG A 266 21.71 3.79 25.63
N VAL A 267 20.57 3.80 24.95
CA VAL A 267 20.22 4.82 23.96
C VAL A 267 19.37 5.94 24.55
N HIS A 268 19.45 6.13 25.88
CA HIS A 268 18.73 7.18 26.60
C HIS A 268 17.22 7.19 26.31
N PHE A 269 16.62 6.01 26.21
CA PHE A 269 15.20 5.79 25.96
C PHE A 269 14.68 6.36 24.63
N ASP A 270 15.57 6.60 23.67
CA ASP A 270 15.19 6.96 22.31
C ASP A 270 14.73 5.72 21.53
N VAL A 271 13.42 5.57 21.37
CA VAL A 271 12.80 4.45 20.62
C VAL A 271 13.10 4.48 19.13
N PHE A 272 13.54 5.60 18.57
CA PHE A 272 13.89 5.74 17.15
C PHE A 272 15.37 5.42 16.86
N ASP A 273 16.17 5.07 17.88
CA ASP A 273 17.58 4.72 17.67
C ASP A 273 17.72 3.47 16.77
N PRO A 274 18.49 3.54 15.65
CA PRO A 274 18.66 2.43 14.73
C PRO A 274 19.26 1.15 15.34
N SER A 275 19.94 1.24 16.49
CA SER A 275 20.44 0.06 17.21
C SER A 275 19.30 -0.83 17.74
N LEU A 276 18.11 -0.27 18.00
CA LEU A 276 16.93 -1.03 18.42
C LEU A 276 16.32 -1.85 17.26
N ALA A 277 16.49 -1.39 16.01
CA ALA A 277 16.01 -2.06 14.80
C ALA A 277 16.82 -3.31 14.43
N ARG A 278 18.11 -3.36 14.83
CA ARG A 278 19.00 -4.50 14.55
C ARG A 278 18.61 -5.78 15.28
N GLY A 279 17.66 -5.71 16.22
CA GLY A 279 17.28 -6.83 17.05
C GLY A 279 18.47 -7.32 17.88
N VAL A 280 18.23 -8.31 18.73
CA VAL A 280 19.26 -8.90 19.56
C VAL A 280 20.14 -9.85 18.71
N LEU A 281 20.84 -9.31 17.71
CA LEU A 281 21.92 -10.01 16.98
C LEU A 281 23.17 -10.20 17.87
N ASP A 282 23.25 -9.46 18.99
CA ASP A 282 24.34 -9.51 19.97
C ASP A 282 24.08 -10.36 21.22
N CYS A 283 22.97 -11.10 21.29
CA CYS A 283 22.91 -12.24 22.23
C CYS A 283 23.78 -13.35 21.64
N ASN A 284 25.09 -13.18 21.79
CA ASN A 284 26.03 -14.27 21.70
C ASN A 284 25.45 -15.46 22.46
N VAL A 285 25.50 -16.60 21.81
CA VAL A 285 25.18 -17.96 22.29
C VAL A 285 25.67 -18.23 23.73
N LEU A 286 26.63 -17.45 24.23
CA LEU A 286 27.14 -17.41 25.60
C LEU A 286 26.15 -16.97 26.70
N ILE A 287 25.17 -16.08 26.45
CA ILE A 287 24.18 -15.70 27.50
C ILE A 287 23.20 -16.85 27.72
N ALA A 288 22.77 -17.53 26.66
CA ALA A 288 22.00 -18.77 26.77
C ALA A 288 22.83 -19.87 27.45
N PHE A 289 24.10 -20.05 27.08
CA PHE A 289 24.97 -21.08 27.68
C PHE A 289 25.22 -20.87 29.19
N ASN A 290 25.50 -19.64 29.63
CA ASN A 290 25.75 -19.34 31.04
C ASN A 290 24.50 -19.39 31.93
N TYR A 291 23.30 -19.20 31.36
CA TYR A 291 22.04 -19.39 32.07
C TYR A 291 21.64 -20.88 32.20
N ILE A 292 22.17 -21.73 31.31
CA ILE A 292 21.75 -23.14 31.15
C ILE A 292 22.68 -24.15 31.86
N SER A 293 23.95 -23.83 32.13
CA SER A 293 24.93 -24.80 32.67
C SER A 293 24.93 -25.01 34.20
N GLY A 294 23.88 -24.60 34.94
CA GLY A 294 23.63 -25.08 36.30
C GLY A 294 24.61 -24.66 37.41
N GLY A 295 25.34 -23.55 37.25
CA GLY A 295 26.17 -22.97 38.33
C GLY A 295 25.35 -22.09 39.29
N PRO A 296 25.76 -21.94 40.57
CA PRO A 296 25.01 -21.17 41.57
C PRO A 296 25.16 -19.66 41.31
N CYS A 297 24.35 -19.13 40.39
CA CYS A 297 24.12 -17.70 40.25
C CYS A 297 22.63 -17.44 40.02
N PHE A 298 21.82 -17.74 41.04
CA PHE A 298 20.56 -17.02 41.23
C PHE A 298 20.93 -15.60 41.65
N LEU A 299 21.01 -14.69 40.66
CA LEU A 299 20.89 -13.23 40.75
C LEU A 299 21.54 -12.58 41.99
N ASN A 300 22.87 -12.61 42.10
CA ASN A 300 23.61 -11.62 42.87
C ASN A 300 24.98 -11.35 42.22
N GLU A 301 25.32 -10.06 42.16
CA GLU A 301 26.58 -9.44 41.74
C GLU A 301 27.01 -9.60 40.27
N ILE A 302 26.63 -8.62 39.44
CA ILE A 302 27.47 -8.17 38.33
C ILE A 302 27.68 -6.67 38.48
N ASN A 303 28.81 -6.32 39.10
CA ASN A 303 29.36 -4.97 39.14
C ASN A 303 30.12 -4.75 37.82
N TRP A 304 29.67 -3.83 36.97
CA TRP A 304 30.14 -3.66 35.59
C TRP A 304 31.47 -2.89 35.44
N ASP A 305 32.19 -2.59 36.52
CA ASP A 305 33.36 -1.69 36.47
C ASP A 305 34.74 -2.35 36.25
N GLN A 306 34.85 -3.68 36.12
CA GLN A 306 36.19 -4.32 35.98
C GLN A 306 36.45 -5.14 34.71
N ALA A 307 35.43 -5.38 33.87
CA ALA A 307 35.62 -6.15 32.63
C ALA A 307 36.03 -5.30 31.43
N LEU A 308 35.66 -4.00 31.40
CA LEU A 308 36.05 -3.08 30.33
C LEU A 308 37.54 -2.69 30.40
N LEU A 309 38.08 -2.55 31.61
CA LEU A 309 39.47 -2.12 31.82
C LEU A 309 40.50 -3.15 31.31
N ARG A 310 40.22 -4.46 31.44
CA ARG A 310 41.15 -5.51 30.99
C ARG A 310 41.16 -5.72 29.47
N ARG A 311 40.08 -5.34 28.78
CA ARG A 311 40.01 -5.42 27.30
C ARG A 311 40.60 -4.19 26.61
N MET A 312 40.52 -3.01 27.26
CA MET A 312 41.25 -1.82 26.78
C MET A 312 42.76 -1.96 26.96
N LEU A 313 43.24 -2.62 28.02
CA LEU A 313 44.67 -2.87 28.27
C LEU A 313 45.31 -3.89 27.31
N TRP A 314 44.53 -4.73 26.62
CA TRP A 314 45.07 -5.67 25.63
C TRP A 314 45.18 -5.05 24.23
N LEU A 315 44.23 -4.19 23.85
CA LEU A 315 44.24 -3.49 22.55
C LEU A 315 45.20 -2.29 22.51
N VAL A 316 45.58 -1.75 23.67
CA VAL A 316 46.61 -0.69 23.76
C VAL A 316 48.03 -1.25 23.67
N ASN A 317 48.25 -2.55 23.94
CA ASN A 317 49.59 -3.12 24.06
C ASN A 317 50.12 -3.86 22.81
N ASN A 318 49.40 -3.95 21.69
CA ASN A 318 49.86 -4.72 20.52
C ASN A 318 49.43 -4.15 19.16
N SER A 319 49.86 -2.93 18.80
CA SER A 319 50.01 -2.54 17.39
C SER A 319 51.10 -1.45 17.24
N PRO A 320 52.01 -1.54 16.26
CA PRO A 320 53.11 -0.60 16.12
C PRO A 320 52.73 0.69 15.35
N MET A 321 53.38 1.79 15.76
CA MET A 321 53.70 3.08 15.11
C MET A 321 53.52 3.18 13.58
N GLU A 322 53.32 4.33 12.91
CA GLU A 322 53.27 5.77 13.20
C GLU A 322 52.74 6.44 11.90
N THR A 323 52.02 7.56 11.98
CA THR A 323 52.31 8.81 11.22
C THR A 323 51.21 9.87 11.38
N HIS A 324 51.56 10.91 12.16
CA HIS A 324 51.24 12.34 12.10
C HIS A 324 49.80 12.80 11.78
N LYS A 325 49.04 13.46 12.68
CA LYS A 325 49.30 14.73 13.40
C LYS A 325 49.81 15.87 12.52
N ALA A 326 48.93 16.44 11.71
CA ALA A 326 48.85 17.86 11.38
C ALA A 326 47.41 18.12 10.88
N TYR A 327 46.89 19.33 11.12
CA TYR A 327 45.52 19.79 10.78
C TYR A 327 44.38 19.55 11.78
N PHE A 328 44.68 19.48 13.08
CA PHE A 328 43.72 19.90 14.11
C PHE A 328 44.36 20.93 15.03
N LEU A 329 44.59 22.13 14.49
CA LEU A 329 44.97 23.35 15.22
C LEU A 329 44.77 24.56 14.29
N SER A 330 43.52 24.82 13.87
CA SER A 330 43.16 26.08 13.21
C SER A 330 41.66 26.42 13.22
N ALA A 331 40.89 25.90 14.19
CA ALA A 331 39.42 26.09 14.20
C ALA A 331 38.85 26.57 15.54
N ILE A 332 39.63 27.32 16.32
CA ILE A 332 39.12 28.08 17.48
C ILE A 332 39.85 29.43 17.54
N LEU A 333 39.60 30.30 16.55
CA LEU A 333 39.97 31.72 16.64
C LEU A 333 39.33 32.59 15.53
N VAL A 334 38.07 32.37 15.17
CA VAL A 334 37.32 33.33 14.32
C VAL A 334 35.85 33.39 14.76
N LEU A 335 35.64 33.65 16.05
CA LEU A 335 34.36 34.04 16.62
C LEU A 335 34.59 35.27 17.51
N ALA A 336 35.03 36.36 16.88
CA ALA A 336 34.98 37.71 17.43
C ALA A 336 35.38 38.70 16.34
N MET A 337 34.45 39.10 15.47
CA MET A 337 34.39 40.49 15.00
C MET A 337 33.15 40.78 14.13
N LEU A 338 32.45 41.81 14.57
CA LEU A 338 31.72 42.82 13.79
C LEU A 338 30.21 42.69 13.62
N SER A 339 29.56 43.63 14.28
CA SER A 339 28.18 44.10 14.13
C SER A 339 28.14 45.45 13.39
N PHE A 340 26.97 45.73 12.81
CA PHE A 340 26.34 47.03 12.48
C PHE A 340 26.54 47.76 11.11
N LEU A 341 25.40 47.87 10.37
CA LEU A 341 24.76 49.03 9.68
C LEU A 341 25.42 49.66 8.41
N HIS A 342 24.74 50.23 7.38
CA HIS A 342 23.41 50.88 7.17
C HIS A 342 23.09 51.03 5.64
N ALA A 343 21.80 50.91 5.22
CA ALA A 343 20.95 51.78 4.32
C ALA A 343 21.44 52.29 2.92
N GLN A 344 20.67 52.62 1.85
CA GLN A 344 19.26 52.80 1.39
C GLN A 344 19.30 52.86 -0.19
N SER A 345 18.28 52.65 -1.04
CA SER A 345 17.08 53.46 -1.40
C SER A 345 16.20 52.69 -2.44
N VAL A 346 14.86 52.55 -2.33
CA VAL A 346 13.69 53.38 -2.78
C VAL A 346 13.51 53.58 -4.30
N GLN A 347 12.42 53.02 -4.88
CA GLN A 347 11.37 53.80 -5.58
C GLN A 347 10.05 53.01 -5.77
N ALA A 348 8.94 53.71 -5.60
CA ALA A 348 7.56 53.24 -5.69
C ALA A 348 6.88 53.65 -7.01
N ALA A 349 5.84 52.92 -7.42
CA ALA A 349 4.79 53.42 -8.30
C ALA A 349 3.44 52.76 -7.96
N ARG A 350 2.40 53.60 -7.83
CA ARG A 350 0.98 53.28 -7.60
C ARG A 350 0.14 53.68 -8.83
N LEU A 351 -1.13 53.24 -8.83
CA LEU A 351 -2.33 53.65 -9.63
C LEU A 351 -2.62 52.71 -10.81
N ASN A 352 -3.82 52.22 -11.12
CA ASN A 352 -5.20 52.44 -10.63
C ASN A 352 -6.12 51.27 -11.14
N PRO A 353 -7.38 51.14 -10.66
CA PRO A 353 -8.30 50.04 -11.01
C PRO A 353 -9.07 50.30 -12.32
N VAL A 354 -9.38 49.25 -13.08
CA VAL A 354 -10.24 49.33 -14.29
C VAL A 354 -11.40 48.33 -14.15
N GLU A 355 -12.61 48.85 -14.36
CA GLU A 355 -13.90 48.15 -14.36
C GLU A 355 -14.06 47.13 -15.51
N PRO A 356 -14.93 46.12 -15.37
CA PRO A 356 -15.19 45.12 -16.41
C PRO A 356 -16.15 45.66 -17.48
N ARG A 357 -15.70 45.68 -18.75
CA ARG A 357 -16.57 45.88 -19.91
C ARG A 357 -17.25 44.55 -20.28
N ILE A 358 -18.57 44.57 -20.27
CA ILE A 358 -19.46 43.57 -20.87
C ILE A 358 -19.26 43.60 -22.39
N LEU A 359 -19.01 42.45 -23.02
CA LEU A 359 -19.05 42.25 -24.47
C LEU A 359 -20.03 41.12 -24.80
N MET A 360 -21.08 41.44 -25.57
CA MET A 360 -21.98 40.47 -26.18
C MET A 360 -21.40 39.91 -27.49
N PRO A 361 -21.74 38.67 -27.89
CA PRO A 361 -21.10 37.97 -28.99
C PRO A 361 -21.84 38.20 -30.31
N THR A 362 -21.19 38.90 -31.26
CA THR A 362 -21.45 38.71 -32.69
C THR A 362 -20.17 38.98 -33.48
N GLY A 363 -19.53 37.93 -33.96
CA GLY A 363 -18.39 38.02 -34.89
C GLY A 363 -18.07 36.62 -35.39
N LYS A 364 -18.05 36.44 -36.72
CA LYS A 364 -17.61 35.21 -37.39
C LYS A 364 -16.21 34.84 -36.91
N ASP A 365 -15.97 33.56 -36.64
CA ASP A 365 -14.72 33.00 -36.10
C ASP A 365 -13.49 33.53 -36.86
N GLU A 366 -12.73 34.43 -36.22
CA GLU A 366 -11.35 34.73 -36.62
C GLU A 366 -10.47 33.51 -36.28
N PRO A 367 -9.45 33.19 -37.09
CA PRO A 367 -8.54 32.09 -36.79
C PRO A 367 -7.84 32.33 -35.44
N GLU A 368 -7.97 31.39 -34.49
CA GLU A 368 -7.20 31.44 -33.24
C GLU A 368 -5.71 31.23 -33.58
N LEU A 369 -4.88 32.21 -33.25
CA LEU A 369 -3.43 32.17 -33.45
C LEU A 369 -2.73 31.71 -32.17
N ASP A 370 -1.64 30.95 -32.28
CA ASP A 370 -0.77 30.65 -31.14
C ASP A 370 0.13 31.85 -30.77
N ASP A 371 0.90 31.74 -29.68
CA ASP A 371 1.81 32.80 -29.21
C ASP A 371 2.88 33.18 -30.25
N GLY A 372 3.09 32.35 -31.28
CA GLY A 372 3.99 32.58 -32.42
C GLY A 372 3.31 33.16 -33.66
N GLY A 373 1.98 33.35 -33.65
CA GLY A 373 1.22 33.88 -34.78
C GLY A 373 0.89 32.84 -35.86
N GLU A 374 1.02 31.53 -35.57
CA GLU A 374 0.56 30.46 -36.47
C GLU A 374 -0.91 30.11 -36.23
N GLU A 375 -1.62 29.74 -37.30
CA GLU A 375 -3.01 29.29 -37.25
C GLU A 375 -3.13 27.96 -36.48
N ILE A 376 -3.91 27.94 -35.41
CA ILE A 376 -4.11 26.75 -34.58
C ILE A 376 -4.99 25.75 -35.35
N GLY A 377 -4.44 24.56 -35.62
CA GLY A 377 -5.20 23.44 -36.21
C GLY A 377 -6.29 22.91 -35.29
N SER A 378 -7.04 21.90 -35.75
CA SER A 378 -8.12 21.33 -34.94
C SER A 378 -7.58 20.59 -33.72
N ARG A 379 -8.34 20.65 -32.63
CA ARG A 379 -8.08 19.89 -31.40
C ARG A 379 -8.86 18.58 -31.44
N TRP A 380 -8.18 17.46 -31.19
CA TRP A 380 -8.74 16.12 -31.14
C TRP A 380 -8.56 15.52 -29.75
N ALA A 381 -9.49 14.65 -29.33
CA ALA A 381 -9.36 13.91 -28.09
C ALA A 381 -9.71 12.43 -28.24
N VAL A 382 -9.01 11.57 -27.50
CA VAL A 382 -9.33 10.15 -27.33
C VAL A 382 -9.43 9.86 -25.84
N LEU A 383 -10.61 9.47 -25.37
CA LEU A 383 -10.89 9.24 -23.95
C LEU A 383 -11.24 7.77 -23.75
N VAL A 384 -10.54 7.08 -22.84
CA VAL A 384 -10.61 5.62 -22.70
C VAL A 384 -10.80 5.20 -21.25
N ALA A 385 -11.90 4.49 -20.97
CA ALA A 385 -12.12 3.77 -19.73
C ALA A 385 -11.86 2.27 -19.98
N GLY A 386 -10.81 1.73 -19.38
CA GLY A 386 -10.36 0.35 -19.63
C GLY A 386 -11.09 -0.73 -18.82
N SER A 387 -12.06 -0.37 -17.97
CA SER A 387 -12.81 -1.34 -17.15
C SER A 387 -14.32 -1.29 -17.36
N SER A 388 -14.96 -2.39 -16.97
CA SER A 388 -16.40 -2.55 -16.78
C SER A 388 -16.74 -2.90 -15.32
N GLY A 389 -18.03 -2.95 -15.02
CA GLY A 389 -18.61 -3.34 -13.74
C GLY A 389 -18.78 -2.17 -12.79
N TYR A 390 -19.85 -2.19 -11.98
CA TYR A 390 -20.19 -1.09 -11.07
C TYR A 390 -19.17 -0.86 -9.94
N GLY A 391 -18.40 -1.88 -9.57
CA GLY A 391 -17.24 -1.71 -8.67
C GLY A 391 -16.16 -0.81 -9.27
N ASN A 392 -16.15 -0.66 -10.60
CA ASN A 392 -15.23 0.19 -11.34
C ASN A 392 -15.82 1.53 -11.82
N TYR A 393 -16.92 1.98 -11.22
CA TYR A 393 -17.62 3.24 -11.53
C TYR A 393 -16.69 4.42 -11.88
N ARG A 394 -15.66 4.64 -11.04
CA ARG A 394 -14.70 5.76 -11.16
C ARG A 394 -14.06 5.92 -12.54
N HIS A 395 -13.70 4.84 -13.23
CA HIS A 395 -12.99 4.96 -14.51
C HIS A 395 -13.87 5.51 -15.64
N GLN A 396 -15.15 5.13 -15.67
CA GLN A 396 -16.10 5.69 -16.65
C GLN A 396 -16.56 7.09 -16.23
N ALA A 397 -16.68 7.37 -14.93
CA ALA A 397 -16.95 8.71 -14.42
C ALA A 397 -15.83 9.70 -14.76
N ASP A 398 -14.57 9.27 -14.66
CA ASP A 398 -13.38 9.99 -15.11
C ASP A 398 -13.45 10.40 -16.57
N VAL A 399 -13.73 9.44 -17.45
CA VAL A 399 -13.84 9.71 -18.90
C VAL A 399 -15.02 10.63 -19.22
N CYS A 400 -16.17 10.43 -18.56
CA CYS A 400 -17.32 11.30 -18.74
C CYS A 400 -17.01 12.74 -18.28
N HIS A 401 -16.33 12.90 -17.15
CA HIS A 401 -15.94 14.21 -16.64
C HIS A 401 -14.94 14.91 -17.59
N ALA A 402 -13.92 14.18 -18.06
CA ALA A 402 -12.98 14.70 -19.05
C ALA A 402 -13.70 15.15 -20.34
N TYR A 403 -14.68 14.40 -20.82
CA TYR A 403 -15.49 14.79 -21.98
C TYR A 403 -16.23 16.12 -21.75
N GLN A 404 -16.88 16.30 -20.60
CA GLN A 404 -17.59 17.56 -20.30
C GLN A 404 -16.63 18.74 -20.24
N LEU A 405 -15.45 18.57 -19.64
CA LEU A 405 -14.41 19.59 -19.56
C LEU A 405 -13.96 20.03 -20.97
N LEU A 406 -13.64 19.07 -21.84
CA LEU A 406 -13.21 19.35 -23.22
C LEU A 406 -14.32 19.98 -24.06
N ARG A 407 -15.57 19.56 -23.86
CA ARG A 407 -16.74 20.16 -24.52
C ARG A 407 -16.93 21.62 -24.09
N LYS A 408 -16.81 21.93 -22.79
CA LYS A 408 -16.83 23.31 -22.27
C LYS A 408 -15.68 24.14 -22.83
N GLY A 409 -14.52 23.53 -23.07
CA GLY A 409 -13.36 24.12 -23.74
C GLY A 409 -13.52 24.39 -25.25
N GLY A 410 -14.68 24.03 -25.83
CA GLY A 410 -14.99 24.26 -27.24
C GLY A 410 -14.43 23.21 -28.20
N ILE A 411 -13.97 22.05 -27.70
CA ILE A 411 -13.64 20.92 -28.57
C ILE A 411 -14.95 20.31 -29.07
N LYS A 412 -15.02 20.08 -30.39
CA LYS A 412 -16.23 19.58 -31.03
C LYS A 412 -16.40 18.07 -30.84
N GLU A 413 -17.64 17.61 -30.71
CA GLU A 413 -17.96 16.19 -30.47
C GLU A 413 -17.43 15.28 -31.58
N GLU A 414 -17.41 15.73 -32.84
CA GLU A 414 -16.86 14.96 -33.96
C GLU A 414 -15.35 14.71 -33.85
N ASN A 415 -14.64 15.52 -33.06
CA ASN A 415 -13.20 15.39 -32.83
C ASN A 415 -12.86 14.68 -31.51
N MET A 416 -13.87 14.27 -30.73
CA MET A 416 -13.70 13.53 -29.48
C MET A 416 -14.19 12.10 -29.67
N VAL A 417 -13.29 11.14 -29.51
CA VAL A 417 -13.60 9.70 -29.57
C VAL A 417 -13.66 9.13 -28.16
N VAL A 418 -14.80 8.53 -27.79
CA VAL A 418 -15.02 7.99 -26.44
C VAL A 418 -15.12 6.47 -26.44
N PHE A 419 -14.25 5.85 -25.64
CA PHE A 419 -14.29 4.44 -25.29
C PHE A 419 -14.74 4.29 -23.83
N MET A 420 -15.94 3.75 -23.63
CA MET A 420 -16.45 3.41 -22.30
C MET A 420 -17.36 2.20 -22.41
N TYR A 421 -17.29 1.26 -21.46
CA TYR A 421 -18.07 0.02 -21.58
C TYR A 421 -19.59 0.27 -21.53
N ASP A 422 -20.01 1.36 -20.89
CA ASP A 422 -21.39 1.87 -20.83
C ASP A 422 -22.37 1.04 -19.98
N ASP A 423 -21.86 0.44 -18.91
CA ASP A 423 -22.61 -0.40 -17.98
C ASP A 423 -22.82 0.24 -16.59
N ILE A 424 -22.58 1.54 -16.45
CA ILE A 424 -22.67 2.26 -15.18
C ILE A 424 -23.98 3.06 -15.05
N ALA A 425 -24.29 3.91 -16.03
CA ALA A 425 -25.40 4.87 -15.93
C ALA A 425 -26.76 4.18 -15.67
N MET A 426 -27.02 3.06 -16.34
CA MET A 426 -28.25 2.29 -16.19
C MET A 426 -28.08 1.04 -15.32
N HIS A 427 -26.98 0.93 -14.57
CA HIS A 427 -26.72 -0.23 -13.72
C HIS A 427 -27.77 -0.34 -12.60
N VAL A 428 -28.17 -1.56 -12.25
CA VAL A 428 -29.17 -1.83 -11.18
C VAL A 428 -28.76 -1.32 -9.80
N LEU A 429 -27.46 -1.13 -9.58
CA LEU A 429 -26.90 -0.57 -8.34
C LEU A 429 -26.71 0.95 -8.39
N ASN A 430 -26.95 1.59 -9.55
CA ASN A 430 -26.86 3.04 -9.66
C ASN A 430 -28.07 3.68 -8.96
N PRO A 431 -27.87 4.44 -7.87
CA PRO A 431 -28.98 5.09 -7.18
C PRO A 431 -29.63 6.21 -7.99
N ARG A 432 -28.95 6.69 -9.06
CA ARG A 432 -29.44 7.73 -9.95
C ARG A 432 -29.38 7.23 -11.40
N PRO A 433 -30.37 6.45 -11.86
CA PRO A 433 -30.37 5.89 -13.22
C PRO A 433 -30.22 6.98 -14.28
N GLY A 434 -29.33 6.75 -15.25
CA GLY A 434 -29.00 7.71 -16.31
C GLY A 434 -28.02 8.82 -15.92
N VAL A 435 -27.53 8.82 -14.67
CA VAL A 435 -26.60 9.85 -14.14
C VAL A 435 -25.29 9.22 -13.70
N ILE A 436 -24.17 9.89 -14.00
CA ILE A 436 -22.85 9.58 -13.45
C ILE A 436 -22.24 10.86 -12.85
N ILE A 437 -21.65 10.79 -11.66
CA ILE A 437 -20.99 11.92 -10.99
C ILE A 437 -19.52 11.59 -10.71
N ASN A 438 -18.60 12.54 -10.84
CA ASN A 438 -17.17 12.35 -10.55
C ASN A 438 -16.67 13.22 -9.36
N HIS A 439 -17.60 13.72 -8.55
CA HIS A 439 -17.30 14.46 -7.34
C HIS A 439 -18.47 14.28 -6.36
N PRO A 440 -18.27 14.24 -5.03
CA PRO A 440 -19.36 14.04 -4.08
C PRO A 440 -20.51 15.04 -4.20
N GLN A 441 -20.20 16.25 -4.65
CA GLN A 441 -21.16 17.34 -4.90
C GLN A 441 -21.24 17.72 -6.39
N GLY A 442 -20.68 16.89 -7.27
CA GLY A 442 -20.64 17.16 -8.71
C GLY A 442 -21.98 16.92 -9.41
N ASP A 443 -22.14 17.60 -10.54
CA ASP A 443 -23.28 17.41 -11.45
C ASP A 443 -23.12 16.14 -12.30
N ASP A 444 -24.16 15.81 -13.08
CA ASP A 444 -24.11 14.71 -14.04
C ASP A 444 -23.08 14.98 -15.15
N VAL A 445 -22.13 14.07 -15.29
CA VAL A 445 -21.11 14.09 -16.33
C VAL A 445 -21.43 13.15 -17.49
N TYR A 446 -22.45 12.29 -17.37
CA TYR A 446 -22.82 11.31 -18.40
C TYR A 446 -23.61 11.92 -19.57
N ALA A 447 -24.46 12.91 -19.30
CA ALA A 447 -25.33 13.52 -20.30
C ALA A 447 -24.56 14.06 -21.52
N GLY A 448 -24.92 13.55 -22.70
CA GLY A 448 -24.36 13.99 -23.98
C GLY A 448 -22.97 13.44 -24.31
N VAL A 449 -22.46 12.47 -23.53
CA VAL A 449 -21.23 11.73 -23.89
C VAL A 449 -21.54 10.79 -25.07
N PRO A 450 -20.82 10.87 -26.20
CA PRO A 450 -21.06 10.03 -27.36
C PRO A 450 -20.70 8.57 -27.07
N LYS A 451 -21.47 7.65 -27.64
CA LYS A 451 -21.27 6.20 -27.52
C LYS A 451 -20.50 5.67 -28.73
N ASP A 452 -19.27 6.17 -28.90
CA ASP A 452 -18.46 5.81 -30.07
C ASP A 452 -18.07 4.33 -30.05
N TYR A 453 -17.53 3.86 -28.92
CA TYR A 453 -17.18 2.45 -28.73
C TYR A 453 -17.61 2.01 -27.33
N THR A 454 -18.55 1.07 -27.27
CA THR A 454 -19.11 0.55 -26.01
C THR A 454 -19.16 -0.98 -25.98
N GLY A 455 -19.34 -1.57 -24.79
CA GLY A 455 -19.36 -3.02 -24.60
C GLY A 455 -18.11 -3.70 -25.19
N GLU A 456 -18.32 -4.74 -26.00
CA GLU A 456 -17.26 -5.54 -26.65
C GLU A 456 -16.37 -4.75 -27.63
N GLN A 457 -16.82 -3.57 -28.06
CA GLN A 457 -16.08 -2.71 -28.99
C GLN A 457 -14.93 -1.96 -28.31
N VAL A 458 -14.91 -1.94 -26.97
CA VAL A 458 -13.81 -1.38 -26.19
C VAL A 458 -12.68 -2.39 -26.11
N ASN A 459 -11.87 -2.43 -27.16
CA ASN A 459 -10.75 -3.36 -27.32
C ASN A 459 -9.53 -2.67 -27.94
N THR A 460 -8.37 -3.32 -27.82
CA THR A 460 -7.08 -2.79 -28.30
C THR A 460 -7.04 -2.56 -29.81
N GLU A 461 -7.64 -3.46 -30.60
CA GLU A 461 -7.67 -3.33 -32.06
C GLU A 461 -8.37 -2.03 -32.49
N ASN A 462 -9.55 -1.76 -31.93
CA ASN A 462 -10.30 -0.53 -32.21
C ASN A 462 -9.57 0.70 -31.70
N LEU A 463 -8.98 0.67 -30.51
CA LEU A 463 -8.20 1.81 -30.00
C LEU A 463 -7.03 2.14 -30.93
N TYR A 464 -6.28 1.14 -31.38
CA TYR A 464 -5.16 1.34 -32.30
C TYR A 464 -5.62 1.86 -33.67
N ALA A 465 -6.73 1.33 -34.20
CA ALA A 465 -7.32 1.82 -35.44
C ALA A 465 -7.77 3.29 -35.33
N VAL A 466 -8.38 3.67 -34.21
CA VAL A 466 -8.80 5.04 -33.91
C VAL A 466 -7.61 5.99 -33.88
N LEU A 467 -6.56 5.65 -33.13
CA LEU A 467 -5.37 6.50 -33.00
C LEU A 467 -4.67 6.71 -34.34
N LEU A 468 -4.66 5.68 -35.19
CA LEU A 468 -4.07 5.74 -36.53
C LEU A 468 -4.96 6.43 -37.57
N GLY A 469 -6.20 6.80 -37.22
CA GLY A 469 -7.16 7.34 -38.20
C GLY A 469 -7.66 6.31 -39.22
N ASN A 470 -7.52 5.01 -38.93
CA ASN A 470 -7.81 3.94 -39.88
C ASN A 470 -9.25 3.42 -39.74
N LYS A 471 -10.20 4.07 -40.41
CA LYS A 471 -11.62 3.67 -40.43
C LYS A 471 -11.84 2.23 -40.90
N SER A 472 -11.00 1.72 -41.81
CA SER A 472 -11.17 0.37 -42.37
C SER A 472 -10.77 -0.75 -41.40
N ALA A 473 -9.96 -0.45 -40.40
CA ALA A 473 -9.54 -1.40 -39.37
C ALA A 473 -10.47 -1.44 -38.16
N VAL A 474 -11.37 -0.46 -38.03
CA VAL A 474 -12.38 -0.41 -36.97
C VAL A 474 -13.43 -1.51 -37.17
N LYS A 475 -13.81 -2.18 -36.09
CA LYS A 475 -14.88 -3.18 -36.04
C LYS A 475 -15.98 -2.73 -35.06
N GLY A 476 -17.18 -2.49 -35.58
CA GLY A 476 -18.30 -1.97 -34.80
C GLY A 476 -18.13 -0.50 -34.40
N GLY A 477 -18.93 -0.04 -33.44
CA GLY A 477 -18.93 1.34 -32.97
C GLY A 477 -19.47 2.35 -33.97
N SER A 478 -19.26 3.63 -33.68
CA SER A 478 -19.65 4.74 -34.55
C SER A 478 -18.77 4.86 -35.80
N GLY A 479 -17.60 4.21 -35.82
CA GLY A 479 -16.59 4.36 -36.86
C GLY A 479 -15.81 5.68 -36.79
N LYS A 480 -16.01 6.48 -35.73
CA LYS A 480 -15.26 7.72 -35.48
C LYS A 480 -13.79 7.39 -35.19
N VAL A 481 -12.87 8.08 -35.84
CA VAL A 481 -11.41 7.89 -35.67
C VAL A 481 -10.71 9.25 -35.65
N VAL A 482 -9.45 9.28 -35.23
CA VAL A 482 -8.62 10.50 -35.23
C VAL A 482 -8.04 10.74 -36.63
N ASP A 483 -8.86 11.31 -37.51
CA ASP A 483 -8.49 11.72 -38.88
C ASP A 483 -7.84 13.12 -38.88
N SER A 484 -6.79 13.25 -38.08
CA SER A 484 -6.10 14.52 -37.79
C SER A 484 -5.11 14.92 -38.89
N LYS A 485 -4.83 16.22 -38.97
CA LYS A 485 -3.93 16.86 -39.95
C LYS A 485 -2.61 17.29 -39.31
N PRO A 486 -1.57 17.63 -40.10
CA PRO A 486 -0.25 18.00 -39.57
C PRO A 486 -0.23 19.16 -38.56
N ASN A 487 -1.19 20.09 -38.61
CA ASN A 487 -1.25 21.22 -37.68
C ASN A 487 -2.17 20.98 -36.48
N ASP A 488 -2.84 19.81 -36.43
CA ASP A 488 -3.79 19.46 -35.38
C ASP A 488 -3.06 19.00 -34.11
N ARG A 489 -3.71 19.16 -32.96
CA ARG A 489 -3.20 18.69 -31.66
C ARG A 489 -4.10 17.60 -31.09
N ILE A 490 -3.49 16.61 -30.44
CA ILE A 490 -4.21 15.44 -29.91
C ILE A 490 -4.05 15.38 -28.39
N PHE A 491 -5.16 15.22 -27.68
CA PHE A 491 -5.23 14.91 -26.26
C PHE A 491 -5.66 13.45 -26.06
N LEU A 492 -4.83 12.61 -25.45
CA LEU A 492 -5.21 11.25 -25.08
C LEU A 492 -5.35 11.14 -23.58
N TYR A 493 -6.47 10.63 -23.11
CA TYR A 493 -6.68 10.34 -21.70
C TYR A 493 -7.18 8.91 -21.49
N TYR A 494 -6.52 8.20 -20.58
CA TYR A 494 -6.82 6.82 -20.22
C TYR A 494 -7.01 6.72 -18.70
N SER A 495 -8.08 6.04 -18.27
CA SER A 495 -8.33 5.69 -16.86
C SER A 495 -8.74 4.22 -16.72
N ASP A 496 -7.92 3.43 -16.01
CA ASP A 496 -8.24 2.06 -15.60
C ASP A 496 -7.27 1.51 -14.54
N HIS A 497 -7.37 0.22 -14.25
CA HIS A 497 -6.33 -0.63 -13.70
C HIS A 497 -5.12 -0.77 -14.63
N GLY A 498 -3.99 -1.14 -14.04
CA GLY A 498 -2.77 -1.47 -14.76
C GLY A 498 -1.90 -2.49 -14.03
N GLY A 499 -0.76 -2.77 -14.64
CA GLY A 499 0.35 -3.47 -14.06
C GLY A 499 1.64 -3.14 -14.80
N PRO A 500 2.79 -3.68 -14.36
CA PRO A 500 4.05 -3.41 -15.03
C PRO A 500 3.98 -3.75 -16.54
N GLY A 501 4.03 -2.74 -17.41
CA GLY A 501 4.05 -2.88 -18.87
C GLY A 501 2.70 -3.19 -19.53
N VAL A 502 1.60 -3.15 -18.78
CA VAL A 502 0.25 -3.51 -19.26
C VAL A 502 -0.82 -2.55 -18.72
N LEU A 503 -1.76 -2.15 -19.57
CA LEU A 503 -2.97 -1.42 -19.20
C LEU A 503 -4.19 -2.31 -19.47
N GLY A 504 -5.19 -2.23 -18.59
CA GLY A 504 -6.40 -3.02 -18.73
C GLY A 504 -7.23 -2.69 -19.98
N MET A 505 -8.12 -3.60 -20.31
CA MET A 505 -9.20 -3.42 -21.28
C MET A 505 -10.37 -4.26 -20.78
N PRO A 506 -11.63 -3.85 -21.00
CA PRO A 506 -12.76 -4.62 -20.53
C PRO A 506 -12.92 -5.90 -21.37
N ASN A 507 -12.35 -5.92 -22.58
CA ASN A 507 -12.34 -7.07 -23.47
C ASN A 507 -10.89 -7.44 -23.82
N MET A 508 -10.58 -8.73 -23.70
CA MET A 508 -9.25 -9.26 -23.92
C MET A 508 -8.83 -9.22 -25.39
N PRO A 509 -7.52 -9.11 -25.70
CA PRO A 509 -6.40 -9.01 -24.75
C PRO A 509 -6.21 -7.59 -24.19
N PHE A 510 -5.43 -7.49 -23.11
CA PHE A 510 -5.01 -6.20 -22.56
C PHE A 510 -4.07 -5.42 -23.49
N LEU A 511 -3.88 -4.14 -23.19
CA LEU A 511 -2.96 -3.26 -23.92
C LEU A 511 -1.54 -3.41 -23.36
N TYR A 512 -0.61 -3.87 -24.20
CA TYR A 512 0.81 -3.98 -23.83
C TYR A 512 1.58 -2.74 -24.30
N ALA A 513 2.51 -2.28 -23.45
CA ALA A 513 3.20 -1.02 -23.66
C ALA A 513 3.92 -0.94 -25.02
N MET A 514 4.64 -1.99 -25.42
CA MET A 514 5.38 -1.95 -26.69
C MET A 514 4.46 -1.81 -27.92
N ASP A 515 3.31 -2.49 -27.96
CA ASP A 515 2.38 -2.34 -29.09
C ASP A 515 1.82 -0.92 -29.15
N PHE A 516 1.51 -0.34 -27.99
CA PHE A 516 1.03 1.02 -27.88
C PHE A 516 2.08 2.03 -28.37
N ILE A 517 3.34 1.90 -27.94
CA ILE A 517 4.45 2.75 -28.43
C ILE A 517 4.65 2.59 -29.95
N GLU A 518 4.55 1.38 -30.49
CA GLU A 518 4.66 1.17 -31.95
C GLU A 518 3.51 1.82 -32.73
N VAL A 519 2.29 1.87 -32.16
CA VAL A 519 1.18 2.63 -32.74
C VAL A 519 1.47 4.14 -32.73
N LEU A 520 2.03 4.67 -31.64
CA LEU A 520 2.41 6.08 -31.56
C LEU A 520 3.52 6.44 -32.56
N LYS A 521 4.53 5.58 -32.71
CA LYS A 521 5.57 5.75 -33.75
C LYS A 521 4.97 5.76 -35.16
N LYS A 522 4.02 4.87 -35.45
CA LYS A 522 3.30 4.86 -36.74
C LYS A 522 2.47 6.13 -36.95
N LYS A 523 1.81 6.62 -35.90
CA LYS A 523 1.04 7.87 -35.93
C LYS A 523 1.96 9.09 -36.17
N HIS A 524 3.13 9.12 -35.55
CA HIS A 524 4.14 10.15 -35.78
C HIS A 524 4.70 10.08 -37.21
N ALA A 525 5.04 8.88 -37.69
CA ALA A 525 5.60 8.68 -39.03
C ALA A 525 4.63 9.09 -40.16
N SER A 526 3.32 9.12 -39.91
CA SER A 526 2.35 9.64 -40.88
C SER A 526 2.28 11.17 -40.92
N GLY A 527 2.94 11.88 -40.01
CA GLY A 527 2.99 13.34 -39.95
C GLY A 527 1.61 13.98 -39.72
N SER A 528 0.69 13.26 -39.09
CA SER A 528 -0.73 13.64 -39.01
C SER A 528 -1.12 14.39 -37.72
N TYR A 529 -0.16 15.02 -37.03
CA TYR A 529 -0.39 15.93 -35.90
C TYR A 529 0.85 16.81 -35.66
N LYS A 530 0.67 17.98 -35.04
CA LYS A 530 1.75 18.88 -34.62
C LYS A 530 2.39 18.35 -33.34
N GLU A 531 1.57 18.27 -32.30
CA GLU A 531 1.94 17.81 -30.95
C GLU A 531 0.81 16.97 -30.33
N MET A 532 1.17 16.07 -29.41
CA MET A 532 0.23 15.25 -28.65
C MET A 532 0.59 15.26 -27.16
N ILE A 533 -0.42 15.36 -26.29
CA ILE A 533 -0.24 15.11 -24.86
C ILE A 533 -1.09 13.92 -24.40
N MET A 534 -0.54 13.11 -23.50
CA MET A 534 -1.20 11.90 -23.01
C MET A 534 -1.18 11.81 -21.48
N TYR A 535 -2.36 11.62 -20.87
CA TYR A 535 -2.56 11.47 -19.43
C TYR A 535 -3.03 10.06 -19.12
N ILE A 536 -2.29 9.33 -18.28
CA ILE A 536 -2.54 7.91 -18.00
C ILE A 536 -2.75 7.67 -16.50
N GLU A 537 -4.00 7.41 -16.13
CA GLU A 537 -4.40 6.90 -14.81
C GLU A 537 -4.39 5.36 -14.83
N ALA A 538 -3.38 4.78 -14.16
CA ALA A 538 -3.31 3.35 -13.87
C ALA A 538 -2.23 3.02 -12.84
N CYS A 539 -2.36 1.84 -12.23
CA CYS A 539 -1.30 1.21 -11.43
C CYS A 539 -0.03 0.98 -12.26
N GLU A 540 1.13 1.31 -11.69
CA GLU A 540 2.44 1.17 -12.32
C GLU A 540 2.54 1.84 -13.71
N SER A 541 1.75 2.90 -13.96
CA SER A 541 1.57 3.52 -15.29
C SER A 541 2.87 4.06 -15.89
N GLY A 542 3.86 4.42 -15.08
CA GLY A 542 5.19 4.80 -15.56
C GLY A 542 5.89 3.70 -16.38
N SER A 543 5.58 2.43 -16.11
CA SER A 543 6.15 1.28 -16.81
C SER A 543 5.72 1.15 -18.27
N ILE A 544 4.67 1.88 -18.68
CA ILE A 544 4.21 1.94 -20.08
C ILE A 544 5.16 2.74 -20.96
N PHE A 545 5.96 3.64 -20.38
CA PHE A 545 6.81 4.57 -21.15
C PHE A 545 8.29 4.44 -20.79
N GLN A 546 8.60 4.06 -19.55
CA GLN A 546 9.97 3.97 -19.06
C GLN A 546 10.83 3.05 -19.94
N GLY A 547 11.92 3.61 -20.47
CA GLY A 547 12.90 2.90 -21.30
C GLY A 547 12.47 2.58 -22.73
N ILE A 548 11.23 2.90 -23.13
CA ILE A 548 10.72 2.60 -24.48
C ILE A 548 10.12 3.81 -25.21
N MET A 549 9.71 4.86 -24.49
CA MET A 549 9.13 6.07 -25.09
C MET A 549 10.23 7.00 -25.65
N PRO A 550 10.29 7.22 -26.98
CA PRO A 550 11.22 8.16 -27.58
C PRO A 550 10.84 9.62 -27.27
N LYS A 551 11.82 10.52 -27.32
CA LYS A 551 11.61 11.96 -27.03
C LYS A 551 11.36 12.81 -28.28
N ASP A 552 11.52 12.24 -29.46
CA ASP A 552 11.47 12.90 -30.77
C ASP A 552 10.13 12.72 -31.50
N LEU A 553 9.11 12.15 -30.85
CA LEU A 553 7.78 11.95 -31.45
C LEU A 553 6.85 13.17 -31.35
N ASN A 554 7.27 14.28 -30.76
CA ASN A 554 6.37 15.40 -30.39
C ASN A 554 5.19 14.96 -29.51
N ILE A 555 5.47 14.03 -28.59
CA ILE A 555 4.48 13.52 -27.63
C ILE A 555 5.00 13.80 -26.22
N TYR A 556 4.18 14.44 -25.38
CA TYR A 556 4.44 14.60 -23.95
C TYR A 556 3.46 13.74 -23.14
N VAL A 557 3.96 13.10 -22.08
CA VAL A 557 3.18 12.14 -21.30
C VAL A 557 3.27 12.46 -19.83
N THR A 558 2.15 12.35 -19.11
CA THR A 558 2.15 12.25 -17.65
C THR A 558 1.43 10.98 -17.19
N THR A 559 1.88 10.41 -16.08
CA THR A 559 1.32 9.16 -15.53
C THR A 559 1.00 9.33 -14.05
N ALA A 560 -0.07 8.69 -13.59
CA ALA A 560 -0.53 8.77 -12.19
C ALA A 560 0.50 8.21 -11.18
N SER A 561 1.34 7.27 -11.61
CA SER A 561 2.32 6.60 -10.77
C SER A 561 3.63 6.36 -11.52
N ASN A 562 4.69 6.05 -10.77
CA ASN A 562 5.93 5.52 -11.33
C ASN A 562 5.76 4.07 -11.84
N ALA A 563 6.85 3.42 -12.24
CA ALA A 563 6.79 2.07 -12.79
C ALA A 563 6.56 0.96 -11.73
N GLU A 564 6.52 1.28 -10.44
CA GLU A 564 6.58 0.33 -9.32
C GLU A 564 5.43 0.41 -8.33
N GLU A 565 4.82 1.58 -8.21
CA GLU A 565 3.75 1.84 -7.25
C GLU A 565 2.37 1.80 -7.92
N SER A 566 1.36 1.60 -7.08
CA SER A 566 -0.04 1.64 -7.50
C SER A 566 -0.52 3.07 -7.69
N SER A 567 -1.61 3.24 -8.44
CA SER A 567 -2.45 4.42 -8.35
C SER A 567 -3.61 4.24 -7.36
N TRP A 568 -4.44 5.27 -7.22
CA TRP A 568 -5.31 5.46 -6.06
C TRP A 568 -6.70 5.95 -6.47
N GLY A 569 -7.74 5.24 -6.03
CA GLY A 569 -9.12 5.71 -6.09
C GLY A 569 -9.43 6.68 -4.95
N THR A 570 -10.32 7.63 -5.19
CA THR A 570 -10.77 8.61 -4.18
C THR A 570 -12.29 8.79 -4.23
N TYR A 571 -12.84 9.65 -3.36
CA TYR A 571 -14.28 9.83 -3.21
C TYR A 571 -15.00 8.50 -2.93
N CYS A 572 -14.46 7.72 -1.98
CA CYS A 572 -14.92 6.37 -1.67
C CYS A 572 -15.80 6.31 -0.40
N PRO A 573 -16.71 5.33 -0.26
CA PRO A 573 -17.55 5.23 0.93
C PRO A 573 -16.75 4.96 2.21
N GLY A 574 -16.97 5.79 3.23
CA GLY A 574 -16.26 5.71 4.52
C GLY A 574 -14.85 6.30 4.50
N MET A 575 -14.57 7.17 3.54
CA MET A 575 -13.35 7.98 3.39
C MET A 575 -13.74 9.46 3.39
N ASP A 576 -12.81 10.38 3.69
CA ASP A 576 -13.04 11.82 3.60
C ASP A 576 -12.33 12.45 2.38
N PRO A 577 -13.04 13.15 1.47
CA PRO A 577 -14.49 13.31 1.41
C PRO A 577 -15.22 12.06 0.88
N SER A 578 -16.34 11.72 1.53
CA SER A 578 -17.18 10.57 1.18
C SER A 578 -18.15 10.94 0.07
N PRO A 579 -18.51 10.00 -0.83
CA PRO A 579 -19.60 10.21 -1.77
C PRO A 579 -20.95 10.28 -1.05
N PRO A 580 -22.04 10.73 -1.73
CA PRO A 580 -23.39 10.66 -1.20
C PRO A 580 -23.71 9.24 -0.72
N SER A 581 -24.41 9.14 0.42
CA SER A 581 -24.55 7.87 1.14
C SER A 581 -25.25 6.78 0.33
N GLU A 582 -25.98 7.12 -0.73
CA GLU A 582 -26.58 6.16 -1.67
C GLU A 582 -25.55 5.41 -2.53
N TYR A 583 -24.36 5.98 -2.78
CA TYR A 583 -23.28 5.31 -3.53
C TYR A 583 -22.49 4.34 -2.65
N VAL A 584 -22.19 3.17 -3.21
CA VAL A 584 -21.43 2.06 -2.57
C VAL A 584 -20.03 1.85 -3.17
N THR A 585 -19.61 2.74 -4.08
CA THR A 585 -18.38 2.64 -4.86
C THR A 585 -17.67 4.00 -4.88
N CYS A 586 -16.40 4.03 -5.27
CA CYS A 586 -15.63 5.26 -5.43
C CYS A 586 -16.08 6.03 -6.67
N LEU A 587 -16.08 7.37 -6.61
CA LEU A 587 -16.56 8.21 -7.71
C LEU A 587 -15.47 8.59 -8.73
N GLY A 588 -14.21 8.67 -8.31
CA GLY A 588 -13.10 9.11 -9.17
C GLY A 588 -11.74 8.54 -8.73
N ASP A 589 -10.70 8.80 -9.52
CA ASP A 589 -9.32 8.43 -9.22
C ASP A 589 -8.46 9.67 -8.92
N LEU A 590 -7.52 9.56 -7.98
CA LEU A 590 -6.84 10.71 -7.36
C LEU A 590 -6.10 11.59 -8.38
N TYR A 591 -5.36 10.98 -9.32
CA TYR A 591 -4.65 11.76 -10.34
C TYR A 591 -5.63 12.33 -11.37
N SER A 592 -6.63 11.55 -11.76
CA SER A 592 -7.71 11.98 -12.65
C SER A 592 -8.44 13.23 -12.16
N VAL A 593 -8.99 13.16 -10.95
CA VAL A 593 -9.74 14.28 -10.37
C VAL A 593 -8.82 15.46 -10.09
N ALA A 594 -7.54 15.22 -9.79
CA ALA A 594 -6.57 16.29 -9.59
C ALA A 594 -6.39 17.15 -10.84
N TRP A 595 -6.20 16.55 -12.02
CA TRP A 595 -6.00 17.34 -13.25
C TRP A 595 -7.31 17.93 -13.79
N MET A 596 -8.43 17.23 -13.66
CA MET A 596 -9.72 17.72 -14.15
C MET A 596 -10.23 18.90 -13.32
N GLU A 597 -10.18 18.80 -11.99
CA GLU A 597 -10.61 19.88 -11.10
C GLU A 597 -9.65 21.09 -11.15
N ASP A 598 -8.37 20.84 -11.42
CA ASP A 598 -7.40 21.89 -11.72
C ASP A 598 -7.80 22.62 -13.02
N SER A 599 -8.02 21.87 -14.10
CA SER A 599 -8.38 22.46 -15.40
C SER A 599 -9.70 23.24 -15.39
N GLU A 600 -10.72 22.78 -14.66
CA GLU A 600 -12.02 23.46 -14.62
C GLU A 600 -12.02 24.72 -13.76
N THR A 601 -11.03 24.86 -12.86
CA THR A 601 -10.92 25.99 -11.95
C THR A 601 -9.85 27.00 -12.36
N HIS A 602 -9.17 26.81 -13.49
CA HIS A 602 -8.14 27.73 -13.97
C HIS A 602 -8.40 28.27 -15.39
N ASN A 603 -7.80 29.43 -15.67
CA ASN A 603 -7.78 29.98 -17.01
C ASN A 603 -6.68 29.28 -17.85
N LEU A 604 -7.10 28.32 -18.69
CA LEU A 604 -6.19 27.48 -19.50
C LEU A 604 -5.43 28.24 -20.61
N LYS A 605 -5.82 29.48 -20.93
CA LYS A 605 -5.02 30.37 -21.79
C LYS A 605 -3.78 30.92 -21.05
N ARG A 606 -3.78 30.86 -19.72
CA ARG A 606 -2.66 31.32 -18.87
C ARG A 606 -1.87 30.16 -18.31
N GLU A 607 -2.56 29.12 -17.85
CA GLU A 607 -1.92 27.95 -17.27
C GLU A 607 -1.15 27.12 -18.31
N THR A 608 0.05 26.70 -17.93
CA THR A 608 0.93 25.86 -18.74
C THR A 608 0.81 24.40 -18.35
N ILE A 609 1.17 23.50 -19.26
CA ILE A 609 1.30 22.07 -18.97
C ILE A 609 2.22 21.82 -17.77
N LYS A 610 3.31 22.60 -17.63
CA LYS A 610 4.21 22.52 -16.49
C LYS A 610 3.52 22.86 -15.16
N GLN A 611 2.68 23.89 -15.13
CA GLN A 611 1.99 24.32 -13.91
C GLN A 611 1.02 23.25 -13.44
N GLN A 612 0.16 22.76 -14.33
CA GLN A 612 -0.75 21.66 -14.01
C GLN A 612 0.00 20.40 -13.56
N TYR A 613 1.10 20.02 -14.23
CA TYR A 613 1.92 18.87 -13.78
C TYR A 613 2.38 19.05 -12.33
N HIS A 614 2.78 20.26 -11.92
CA HIS A 614 3.17 20.53 -10.54
C HIS A 614 1.99 20.46 -9.57
N SER A 615 0.85 21.07 -9.90
CA SER A 615 -0.39 21.02 -9.10
C SER A 615 -0.85 19.58 -8.89
N VAL A 616 -0.92 18.81 -9.99
CA VAL A 616 -1.34 17.40 -9.99
C VAL A 616 -0.34 16.55 -9.21
N LYS A 617 0.97 16.72 -9.43
CA LYS A 617 2.00 16.00 -8.67
C LYS A 617 1.88 16.23 -7.17
N GLU A 618 1.67 17.47 -6.74
CA GLU A 618 1.50 17.81 -5.33
C GLU A 618 0.26 17.13 -4.75
N ARG A 619 -0.89 17.24 -5.42
CA ARG A 619 -2.15 16.65 -4.97
C ARG A 619 -2.11 15.12 -4.97
N THR A 620 -1.60 14.49 -6.02
CA THR A 620 -1.48 13.02 -6.15
C THR A 620 -0.46 12.43 -5.17
N SER A 621 0.60 13.16 -4.83
CA SER A 621 1.52 12.76 -3.75
C SER A 621 0.90 12.85 -2.35
N ASN A 622 -0.35 13.33 -2.27
CA ASN A 622 -1.05 13.70 -1.04
C ASN A 622 -0.19 14.62 -0.18
N TYR A 623 0.29 15.70 -0.81
CA TYR A 623 1.16 16.73 -0.23
C TYR A 623 2.50 16.18 0.28
N ASN A 624 3.21 15.41 -0.56
CA ASN A 624 4.53 14.83 -0.35
C ASN A 624 4.62 13.81 0.81
N THR A 625 3.51 13.22 1.23
CA THR A 625 3.51 12.21 2.29
C THR A 625 3.81 10.81 1.75
N PHE A 626 3.36 10.51 0.52
CA PHE A 626 3.49 9.20 -0.14
C PHE A 626 2.97 7.99 0.67
N THR A 627 2.31 8.21 1.81
CA THR A 627 1.67 7.15 2.61
C THR A 627 0.37 6.68 1.97
N SER A 628 -0.32 7.60 1.26
CA SER A 628 -1.60 7.40 0.58
C SER A 628 -1.63 8.28 -0.67
N GLY A 629 -0.71 8.04 -1.61
CA GLY A 629 -0.48 8.82 -2.82
C GLY A 629 0.64 8.22 -3.69
N SER A 630 0.91 8.81 -4.86
CA SER A 630 1.88 8.29 -5.83
C SER A 630 2.71 9.40 -6.49
N HIS A 631 3.82 9.01 -7.12
CA HIS A 631 4.70 9.88 -7.88
C HIS A 631 4.17 10.05 -9.31
N VAL A 632 3.66 11.24 -9.60
CA VAL A 632 3.30 11.62 -10.97
C VAL A 632 4.56 11.77 -11.81
N MET A 633 4.69 10.97 -12.87
CA MET A 633 5.87 10.96 -13.74
C MET A 633 5.60 11.67 -15.05
N GLN A 634 6.68 11.95 -15.79
CA GLN A 634 6.66 12.60 -17.09
C GLN A 634 7.60 11.89 -18.07
N TYR A 635 7.19 11.77 -19.34
CA TYR A 635 7.97 11.12 -20.39
C TYR A 635 7.80 11.84 -21.74
N GLY A 636 8.65 11.48 -22.72
CA GLY A 636 8.58 12.03 -24.08
C GLY A 636 9.26 13.39 -24.21
N ASN A 637 8.68 14.27 -25.04
CA ASN A 637 9.24 15.58 -25.34
C ASN A 637 8.88 16.61 -24.25
N GLU A 638 9.84 16.92 -23.38
CA GLU A 638 9.64 17.89 -22.29
C GLU A 638 9.62 19.36 -22.76
N SER A 639 9.95 19.67 -24.02
CA SER A 639 9.86 21.05 -24.52
C SER A 639 8.42 21.58 -24.55
N LEU A 640 7.44 20.68 -24.71
CA LEU A 640 6.00 21.00 -24.73
C LEU A 640 5.50 21.53 -23.38
N LYS A 641 6.23 21.32 -22.28
CA LYS A 641 5.81 21.75 -20.93
C LYS A 641 5.56 23.25 -20.82
N GLY A 642 6.21 24.06 -21.66
CA GLY A 642 6.05 25.52 -21.68
C GLY A 642 4.74 25.99 -22.33
N GLU A 643 4.07 25.13 -23.09
CA GLU A 643 2.83 25.47 -23.80
C GLU A 643 1.64 25.60 -22.85
N LYS A 644 0.64 26.34 -23.32
CA LYS A 644 -0.63 26.57 -22.63
C LYS A 644 -1.58 25.38 -22.79
N LEU A 645 -2.32 25.05 -21.73
CA LEU A 645 -3.25 23.93 -21.74
C LEU A 645 -4.38 24.09 -22.76
N PHE A 646 -4.79 25.32 -23.07
CA PHE A 646 -5.89 25.55 -24.03
C PHE A 646 -5.61 25.00 -25.44
N LEU A 647 -4.34 24.83 -25.81
CA LEU A 647 -3.94 24.24 -27.09
C LEU A 647 -4.39 22.78 -27.24
N TYR A 648 -4.66 22.10 -26.13
CA TYR A 648 -5.07 20.69 -26.09
C TYR A 648 -6.47 20.51 -25.49
N GLN A 649 -6.76 21.20 -24.38
CA GLN A 649 -8.01 21.05 -23.63
C GLN A 649 -9.08 22.10 -23.98
N GLY A 650 -8.68 23.14 -24.71
CA GLY A 650 -9.55 24.27 -25.02
C GLY A 650 -9.71 25.29 -23.92
N PHE A 651 -10.67 26.20 -24.09
CA PHE A 651 -10.85 27.34 -23.20
C PHE A 651 -12.32 27.54 -22.85
N ASP A 652 -12.66 27.41 -21.57
CA ASP A 652 -13.99 27.75 -21.06
C ASP A 652 -14.07 29.27 -20.84
N PRO A 653 -14.94 30.02 -21.56
CA PRO A 653 -15.10 31.46 -21.36
C PRO A 653 -15.56 31.85 -19.95
N ALA A 654 -16.18 30.93 -19.18
CA ALA A 654 -16.55 31.19 -17.79
C ALA A 654 -15.31 31.31 -16.86
N SER A 655 -14.17 30.74 -17.26
CA SER A 655 -12.92 30.74 -16.49
C SER A 655 -12.05 32.01 -16.69
N VAL A 656 -12.46 32.97 -17.53
CA VAL A 656 -11.64 34.16 -17.88
C VAL A 656 -11.11 34.89 -16.64
N ASN A 657 -11.97 35.05 -15.63
CA ASN A 657 -11.66 35.79 -14.39
C ASN A 657 -11.04 34.92 -13.30
N PHE A 658 -10.84 33.62 -13.54
CA PHE A 658 -10.21 32.75 -12.57
C PHE A 658 -8.71 33.08 -12.47
N PRO A 659 -8.17 33.16 -11.24
CA PRO A 659 -6.73 33.31 -11.06
C PRO A 659 -5.97 32.16 -11.74
N PRO A 660 -4.73 32.38 -12.19
CA PRO A 660 -3.88 31.29 -12.69
C PRO A 660 -3.38 30.37 -11.57
N ASN A 661 -3.52 30.78 -10.30
CA ASN A 661 -3.24 29.99 -9.12
C ASN A 661 -4.45 30.14 -8.18
N ASN A 662 -5.42 29.24 -8.25
CA ASN A 662 -6.39 29.12 -7.17
C ASN A 662 -5.69 28.49 -5.99
N GLY A 663 -5.51 29.25 -4.92
CA GLY A 663 -4.95 28.75 -3.67
C GLY A 663 -5.56 27.39 -3.32
N HIS A 664 -4.67 26.42 -3.16
CA HIS A 664 -4.89 24.99 -2.94
C HIS A 664 -6.32 24.55 -2.62
N ILE A 665 -6.83 23.54 -3.34
CA ILE A 665 -7.78 22.56 -2.80
C ILE A 665 -7.02 21.78 -1.71
N GLY A 666 -6.69 22.48 -0.61
CA GLY A 666 -5.66 22.15 0.37
C GLY A 666 -6.02 21.03 1.34
N ALA A 667 -7.08 20.28 1.05
CA ALA A 667 -7.49 19.17 1.90
C ALA A 667 -6.77 17.90 1.43
N ARG A 668 -6.13 17.22 2.38
CA ARG A 668 -5.73 15.83 2.17
C ARG A 668 -6.97 15.01 1.91
N MET A 669 -6.83 14.02 1.04
CA MET A 669 -7.92 13.13 0.68
C MET A 669 -7.56 11.72 1.16
N ASP A 670 -8.54 11.07 1.77
CA ASP A 670 -8.48 9.63 1.95
C ASP A 670 -8.61 8.94 0.59
N VAL A 671 -7.85 7.86 0.42
CA VAL A 671 -7.78 7.13 -0.84
C VAL A 671 -7.71 5.62 -0.61
N VAL A 672 -8.12 4.87 -1.63
CA VAL A 672 -8.01 3.41 -1.68
C VAL A 672 -7.02 3.01 -2.77
N ASN A 673 -6.18 2.02 -2.50
CA ASN A 673 -5.37 1.42 -3.55
C ASN A 673 -6.29 0.86 -4.64
N GLN A 674 -6.01 1.15 -5.92
CA GLN A 674 -6.87 0.72 -7.03
C GLN A 674 -7.18 -0.78 -7.01
N ARG A 675 -6.21 -1.63 -6.63
CA ARG A 675 -6.37 -3.09 -6.58
C ARG A 675 -7.31 -3.54 -5.46
N ASP A 676 -7.51 -2.72 -4.42
CA ASP A 676 -8.37 -3.01 -3.27
C ASP A 676 -9.77 -2.38 -3.41
N ALA A 677 -9.98 -1.46 -4.35
CA ALA A 677 -11.24 -0.76 -4.57
C ALA A 677 -12.44 -1.71 -4.79
N GLU A 678 -12.25 -2.80 -5.54
CA GLU A 678 -13.27 -3.83 -5.76
C GLU A 678 -13.70 -4.51 -4.44
N LEU A 679 -12.75 -4.83 -3.56
CA LEU A 679 -13.04 -5.45 -2.26
C LEU A 679 -13.74 -4.44 -1.34
N VAL A 680 -13.37 -3.16 -1.40
CA VAL A 680 -14.07 -2.11 -0.65
C VAL A 680 -15.52 -1.99 -1.12
N PHE A 681 -15.78 -2.02 -2.44
CA PHE A 681 -17.11 -2.01 -3.01
C PHE A 681 -17.95 -3.21 -2.53
N LEU A 682 -17.44 -4.44 -2.67
CA LEU A 682 -18.15 -5.65 -2.21
C LEU A 682 -18.41 -5.62 -0.70
N TRP A 683 -17.44 -5.13 0.08
CA TRP A 683 -17.59 -4.99 1.53
C TRP A 683 -18.66 -3.98 1.91
N GLN A 684 -18.75 -2.84 1.22
CA GLN A 684 -19.80 -1.86 1.45
C GLN A 684 -21.19 -2.42 1.11
N MET A 685 -21.31 -3.17 0.01
CA MET A 685 -22.53 -3.89 -0.30
C MET A 685 -22.91 -4.90 0.80
N TYR A 686 -21.95 -5.66 1.31
CA TYR A 686 -22.16 -6.62 2.40
C TYR A 686 -22.63 -5.94 3.70
N LYS A 687 -22.01 -4.80 4.05
CA LYS A 687 -22.39 -4.03 5.24
C LYS A 687 -23.82 -3.50 5.16
N ARG A 688 -24.25 -3.04 3.98
CA ARG A 688 -25.60 -2.48 3.77
C ARG A 688 -26.69 -3.54 3.62
N ALA A 689 -26.33 -4.76 3.24
CA ALA A 689 -27.31 -5.84 3.11
C ALA A 689 -27.90 -6.24 4.47
N GLU A 690 -29.22 -6.47 4.51
CA GLU A 690 -29.95 -6.89 5.71
C GLU A 690 -29.40 -8.20 6.28
N GLY A 691 -29.35 -8.28 7.62
CA GLY A 691 -28.85 -9.45 8.34
C GLY A 691 -29.66 -10.71 8.01
N GLY A 692 -28.96 -11.79 7.64
CA GLY A 692 -29.59 -13.08 7.30
C GLY A 692 -30.22 -13.17 5.91
N SER A 693 -30.15 -12.12 5.08
CA SER A 693 -30.67 -12.16 3.70
C SER A 693 -29.84 -13.07 2.78
N GLU A 694 -30.50 -13.67 1.79
CA GLU A 694 -29.83 -14.46 0.75
C GLU A 694 -28.81 -13.60 -0.02
N LYS A 695 -29.18 -12.35 -0.34
CA LYS A 695 -28.31 -11.37 -0.99
C LYS A 695 -27.01 -11.12 -0.20
N LYS A 696 -27.09 -11.01 1.13
CA LYS A 696 -25.90 -10.85 1.98
C LYS A 696 -24.97 -12.06 1.92
N THR A 697 -25.55 -13.25 1.86
CA THR A 697 -24.81 -14.52 1.71
C THR A 697 -24.15 -14.62 0.34
N GLN A 698 -24.85 -14.22 -0.72
CA GLN A 698 -24.31 -14.17 -2.09
C GLN A 698 -23.12 -13.21 -2.19
N ILE A 699 -23.23 -11.99 -1.64
CA ILE A 699 -22.12 -11.01 -1.61
C ILE A 699 -20.93 -11.57 -0.81
N PHE A 700 -21.17 -12.22 0.33
CA PHE A 700 -20.09 -12.82 1.11
C PHE A 700 -19.39 -13.96 0.35
N ASN A 701 -20.13 -14.78 -0.39
CA ASN A 701 -19.55 -15.81 -1.25
C ASN A 701 -18.74 -15.19 -2.39
N GLN A 702 -19.20 -14.10 -3.01
CA GLN A 702 -18.42 -13.36 -4.01
C GLN A 702 -17.10 -12.86 -3.42
N ILE A 703 -17.11 -12.21 -2.25
CA ILE A 703 -15.88 -11.78 -1.56
C ILE A 703 -14.93 -12.96 -1.32
N LYS A 704 -15.47 -14.09 -0.85
CA LYS A 704 -14.69 -15.29 -0.57
C LYS A 704 -14.03 -15.84 -1.84
N GLU A 705 -14.76 -15.96 -2.94
CA GLU A 705 -14.21 -16.45 -4.21
C GLU A 705 -13.20 -15.45 -4.80
N THR A 706 -13.45 -14.14 -4.73
CA THR A 706 -12.46 -13.12 -5.14
C THR A 706 -11.16 -13.25 -4.34
N ILE A 707 -11.23 -13.34 -3.00
CA ILE A 707 -10.02 -13.50 -2.16
C ILE A 707 -9.32 -14.84 -2.44
N LYS A 708 -10.07 -15.92 -2.63
CA LYS A 708 -9.53 -17.24 -2.96
C LYS A 708 -8.78 -17.21 -4.29
N HIS A 709 -9.36 -16.60 -5.32
CA HIS A 709 -8.72 -16.45 -6.63
C HIS A 709 -7.46 -15.57 -6.55
N ARG A 710 -7.52 -14.42 -5.86
CA ARG A 710 -6.34 -13.56 -5.63
C ARG A 710 -5.21 -14.31 -4.91
N THR A 711 -5.56 -15.09 -3.88
CA THR A 711 -4.60 -15.91 -3.12
C THR A 711 -4.01 -17.02 -3.99
N HIS A 712 -4.82 -17.63 -4.86
CA HIS A 712 -4.37 -18.62 -5.84
C HIS A 712 -3.35 -18.04 -6.81
N LEU A 713 -3.63 -16.88 -7.42
CA LEU A 713 -2.70 -16.22 -8.33
C LEU A 713 -1.38 -15.87 -7.63
N ASP A 714 -1.45 -15.26 -6.45
CA ASP A 714 -0.27 -14.89 -5.66
C ASP A 714 0.57 -16.12 -5.25
N SER A 715 -0.07 -17.18 -4.79
CA SER A 715 0.61 -18.41 -4.36
C SER A 715 1.20 -19.18 -5.55
N SER A 716 0.49 -19.22 -6.68
CA SER A 716 0.96 -19.87 -7.91
C SER A 716 2.22 -19.18 -8.44
N MET A 717 2.24 -17.85 -8.47
CA MET A 717 3.42 -17.11 -8.92
C MET A 717 4.63 -17.30 -8.00
N GLU A 718 4.44 -17.27 -6.68
CA GLU A 718 5.53 -17.52 -5.73
C GLU A 718 6.07 -18.96 -5.84
N LEU A 719 5.19 -19.94 -6.07
CA LEU A 719 5.57 -21.33 -6.28
C LEU A 719 6.33 -21.52 -7.60
N ILE A 720 5.86 -20.92 -8.70
CA ILE A 720 6.57 -20.92 -10.00
C ILE A 720 7.98 -20.33 -9.84
N GLY A 721 8.11 -19.20 -9.15
CA GLY A 721 9.42 -18.61 -8.85
C GLY A 721 10.33 -19.55 -8.05
N THR A 722 9.75 -20.30 -7.11
CA THR A 722 10.47 -21.30 -6.32
C THR A 722 10.92 -22.49 -7.16
N LEU A 723 10.09 -22.96 -8.10
CA LEU A 723 10.40 -24.06 -8.99
C LEU A 723 11.48 -23.68 -10.01
N LEU A 724 11.41 -22.47 -10.56
CA LEU A 724 12.36 -22.00 -11.57
C LEU A 724 13.72 -21.59 -10.99
N PHE A 725 13.74 -20.93 -9.83
CA PHE A 725 14.96 -20.30 -9.29
C PHE A 725 15.35 -20.76 -7.87
N GLY A 726 14.58 -21.68 -7.28
CA GLY A 726 14.79 -22.19 -5.93
C GLY A 726 14.24 -21.28 -4.82
N PRO A 727 14.02 -21.83 -3.61
CA PRO A 727 13.30 -21.16 -2.51
C PRO A 727 14.02 -19.94 -1.92
N LYS A 728 15.32 -19.80 -2.15
CA LYS A 728 16.12 -18.66 -1.66
C LYS A 728 16.10 -17.46 -2.62
N LYS A 729 16.04 -17.71 -3.93
CA LYS A 729 16.20 -16.68 -4.96
C LYS A 729 14.92 -16.37 -5.72
N GLY A 730 13.95 -17.29 -5.76
CA GLY A 730 12.69 -17.14 -6.50
C GLY A 730 11.99 -15.82 -6.23
N SER A 731 11.64 -15.57 -4.97
CA SER A 731 10.97 -14.32 -4.57
C SER A 731 11.74 -13.07 -4.96
N ALA A 732 13.05 -13.07 -4.73
CA ALA A 732 13.91 -11.92 -5.01
C ALA A 732 14.04 -11.63 -6.52
N ILE A 733 14.11 -12.67 -7.36
CA ILE A 733 14.17 -12.53 -8.82
C ILE A 733 12.83 -12.06 -9.36
N LEU A 734 11.72 -12.68 -8.96
CA LEU A 734 10.39 -12.29 -9.45
C LEU A 734 10.05 -10.84 -9.10
N LYS A 735 10.44 -10.39 -7.91
CA LYS A 735 10.17 -9.03 -7.41
C LYS A 735 11.27 -8.02 -7.77
N SER A 736 12.33 -8.44 -8.47
CA SER A 736 13.43 -7.56 -8.84
C SER A 736 12.92 -6.42 -9.72
N VAL A 737 13.33 -5.20 -9.40
CA VAL A 737 13.03 -4.01 -10.17
C VAL A 737 14.30 -3.59 -10.90
N ARG A 738 14.17 -3.28 -12.19
CA ARG A 738 15.26 -2.73 -13.01
C ARG A 738 15.51 -1.26 -12.67
N GLU A 739 16.73 -0.81 -12.93
CA GLU A 739 17.11 0.59 -12.72
C GLU A 739 16.17 1.57 -13.46
N PRO A 740 15.84 2.73 -12.86
CA PRO A 740 15.03 3.76 -13.50
C PRO A 740 15.52 4.11 -14.90
N GLY A 741 14.59 4.18 -15.85
CA GLY A 741 14.89 4.44 -17.27
C GLY A 741 15.15 3.18 -18.11
N SER A 742 15.28 1.99 -17.50
CA SER A 742 15.35 0.72 -18.24
C SER A 742 13.96 0.24 -18.66
N PRO A 743 13.81 -0.44 -19.82
CA PRO A 743 12.56 -1.11 -20.17
C PRO A 743 12.26 -2.25 -19.20
N LEU A 744 10.99 -2.53 -18.95
CA LEU A 744 10.54 -3.61 -18.07
C LEU A 744 11.07 -4.98 -18.51
N VAL A 745 10.95 -5.27 -19.80
CA VAL A 745 11.34 -6.54 -20.44
C VAL A 745 12.06 -6.25 -21.75
N ASP A 746 13.05 -7.07 -22.07
CA ASP A 746 13.78 -6.94 -23.34
C ASP A 746 13.01 -7.59 -24.50
N ASP A 747 12.36 -8.73 -24.24
CA ASP A 747 11.51 -9.44 -25.21
C ASP A 747 10.03 -9.42 -24.79
N TRP A 748 9.27 -8.53 -25.42
CA TRP A 748 7.82 -8.38 -25.21
C TRP A 748 7.01 -9.56 -25.76
N ARG A 749 7.53 -10.32 -26.74
CA ARG A 749 6.87 -11.54 -27.23
C ARG A 749 7.03 -12.67 -26.23
N CYS A 750 8.20 -12.77 -25.60
CA CYS A 750 8.39 -13.66 -24.46
C CYS A 750 7.39 -13.34 -23.35
N LEU A 751 7.24 -12.07 -22.97
CA LEU A 751 6.31 -11.66 -21.90
C LEU A 751 4.89 -12.17 -22.16
N LYS A 752 4.35 -11.87 -23.36
CA LYS A 752 3.01 -12.33 -23.76
C LYS A 752 2.88 -13.85 -23.75
N SER A 753 3.93 -14.55 -24.19
CA SER A 753 3.95 -16.02 -24.22
C SER A 753 3.96 -16.62 -22.81
N MET A 754 4.73 -16.05 -21.87
CA MET A 754 4.76 -16.48 -20.47
C MET A 754 3.40 -16.27 -19.79
N VAL A 755 2.71 -15.16 -20.08
CA VAL A 755 1.36 -14.90 -19.58
C VAL A 755 0.37 -15.94 -20.10
N ARG A 756 0.32 -16.17 -21.42
CA ARG A 756 -0.58 -17.18 -22.02
C ARG A 756 -0.34 -18.58 -21.45
N LEU A 757 0.93 -18.93 -21.26
CA LEU A 757 1.31 -20.23 -20.72
C LEU A 757 0.87 -20.38 -19.27
N PHE A 758 1.05 -19.34 -18.45
CA PHE A 758 0.52 -19.30 -17.10
C PHE A 758 -1.00 -19.47 -17.10
N GLU A 759 -1.73 -18.66 -17.88
CA GLU A 759 -3.20 -18.69 -17.87
C GLU A 759 -3.79 -20.02 -18.34
N THR A 760 -3.08 -20.72 -19.24
CA THR A 760 -3.47 -22.06 -19.73
C THR A 760 -3.49 -23.10 -18.61
N HIS A 761 -2.63 -22.97 -17.60
CA HIS A 761 -2.53 -23.97 -16.52
C HIS A 761 -3.07 -23.47 -15.19
N CYS A 762 -3.08 -22.17 -14.96
CA CYS A 762 -3.37 -21.55 -13.67
C CYS A 762 -4.66 -20.72 -13.68
N GLY A 763 -5.32 -20.56 -14.83
CA GLY A 763 -6.50 -19.70 -14.99
C GLY A 763 -6.16 -18.24 -15.29
N SER A 764 -7.20 -17.47 -15.64
CA SER A 764 -7.11 -16.06 -16.01
C SER A 764 -6.44 -15.22 -14.93
N LEU A 765 -5.59 -14.28 -15.34
CA LEU A 765 -5.01 -13.31 -14.43
C LEU A 765 -6.06 -12.32 -13.91
N THR A 766 -7.13 -12.06 -14.67
CA THR A 766 -8.05 -10.93 -14.47
C THR A 766 -7.30 -9.59 -14.38
N GLN A 767 -8.01 -8.49 -14.08
CA GLN A 767 -7.34 -7.20 -13.85
C GLN A 767 -6.43 -7.23 -12.60
N TYR A 768 -6.75 -8.05 -11.59
CA TYR A 768 -5.93 -8.17 -10.38
C TYR A 768 -4.53 -8.73 -10.67
N GLY A 769 -4.45 -9.80 -11.47
CA GLY A 769 -3.23 -10.53 -11.77
C GLY A 769 -2.23 -9.75 -12.62
N MET A 770 -2.61 -8.62 -13.22
CA MET A 770 -1.68 -7.70 -13.89
C MET A 770 -0.52 -7.26 -12.99
N LYS A 771 -0.68 -7.27 -11.65
CA LYS A 771 0.43 -7.03 -10.69
C LYS A 771 1.64 -7.95 -10.90
N HIS A 772 1.41 -9.16 -11.42
CA HIS A 772 2.44 -10.17 -11.62
C HIS A 772 3.20 -10.01 -12.93
N MET A 773 2.88 -9.00 -13.74
CA MET A 773 3.51 -8.80 -15.04
C MET A 773 5.03 -8.58 -14.93
N ARG A 774 5.52 -7.96 -13.86
CA ARG A 774 6.96 -7.87 -13.54
C ARG A 774 7.59 -9.24 -13.30
N ALA A 775 6.88 -10.16 -12.65
CA ALA A 775 7.39 -11.50 -12.40
C ALA A 775 7.58 -12.26 -13.74
N PHE A 776 6.61 -12.19 -14.66
CA PHE A 776 6.76 -12.74 -16.01
C PHE A 776 7.88 -12.06 -16.80
N ALA A 777 8.00 -10.74 -16.72
CA ALA A 777 9.11 -10.01 -17.34
C ALA A 777 10.47 -10.48 -16.81
N ASN A 778 10.62 -10.66 -15.50
CA ASN A 778 11.86 -11.14 -14.89
C ASN A 778 12.18 -12.59 -15.25
N ILE A 779 11.16 -13.44 -15.45
CA ILE A 779 11.33 -14.79 -16.00
C ILE A 779 11.91 -14.72 -17.43
N CYS A 780 11.37 -13.86 -18.29
CA CYS A 780 11.89 -13.62 -19.63
C CYS A 780 13.32 -13.07 -19.62
N ASN A 781 13.57 -12.04 -18.80
CA ASN A 781 14.88 -11.42 -18.65
C ASN A 781 15.93 -12.40 -18.09
N GLY A 782 15.49 -13.39 -17.31
CA GLY A 782 16.32 -14.49 -16.81
C GLY A 782 16.64 -15.57 -17.85
N GLY A 783 16.14 -15.45 -19.09
CA GLY A 783 16.38 -16.42 -20.16
C GLY A 783 15.69 -17.77 -19.95
N VAL A 784 14.60 -17.81 -19.18
CA VAL A 784 13.84 -19.04 -18.93
C VAL A 784 13.13 -19.48 -20.22
N SER A 785 13.26 -20.77 -20.56
CA SER A 785 12.59 -21.34 -21.72
C SER A 785 11.08 -21.52 -21.47
N LEU A 786 10.28 -21.46 -22.54
CA LEU A 786 8.83 -21.74 -22.46
C LEU A 786 8.56 -23.13 -21.87
N ALA A 787 9.35 -24.14 -22.23
CA ALA A 787 9.20 -25.49 -21.68
C ALA A 787 9.40 -25.55 -20.16
N SER A 788 10.40 -24.84 -19.63
CA SER A 788 10.64 -24.77 -18.19
C SER A 788 9.52 -24.03 -17.46
N MET A 789 9.00 -22.95 -18.06
CA MET A 789 7.84 -22.24 -17.52
C MET A 789 6.59 -23.14 -17.51
N GLU A 790 6.37 -23.91 -18.58
CA GLU A 790 5.24 -24.83 -18.70
C GLU A 790 5.28 -25.89 -17.60
N GLU A 791 6.44 -26.54 -17.41
CA GLU A 791 6.64 -27.53 -16.35
C GLU A 791 6.38 -26.92 -14.96
N ALA A 792 6.86 -25.70 -14.72
CA ALA A 792 6.63 -25.00 -13.47
C ALA A 792 5.15 -24.65 -13.25
N CYS A 793 4.44 -24.20 -14.28
CA CYS A 793 3.02 -23.90 -14.24
C CYS A 793 2.18 -25.17 -13.99
N VAL A 794 2.45 -26.26 -14.70
CA VAL A 794 1.78 -27.55 -14.50
C VAL A 794 2.00 -28.04 -13.07
N ALA A 795 3.23 -27.98 -12.56
CA ALA A 795 3.53 -28.40 -11.20
C ALA A 795 2.87 -27.49 -10.14
N ALA A 796 2.82 -26.17 -10.38
CA ALA A 796 2.26 -25.22 -9.44
C ALA A 796 0.73 -25.24 -9.37
N CYS A 797 0.07 -25.51 -10.50
CA CYS A 797 -1.38 -25.36 -10.65
C CYS A 797 -2.11 -26.69 -10.87
N SER A 798 -1.40 -27.84 -10.84
CA SER A 798 -1.99 -29.17 -10.97
C SER A 798 -3.14 -29.39 -9.99
N GLY A 799 -4.33 -29.71 -10.53
CA GLY A 799 -5.53 -29.98 -9.75
C GLY A 799 -6.33 -28.74 -9.34
N HIS A 800 -5.93 -27.55 -9.79
CA HIS A 800 -6.75 -26.34 -9.68
C HIS A 800 -7.87 -26.37 -10.73
N ASP A 801 -9.11 -26.14 -10.29
CA ASP A 801 -10.24 -25.91 -11.19
C ASP A 801 -10.51 -24.40 -11.27
N ALA A 802 -10.19 -23.80 -12.42
CA ALA A 802 -10.39 -22.38 -12.68
C ALA A 802 -11.86 -22.03 -12.96
N GLY A 803 -12.74 -23.02 -13.20
CA GLY A 803 -14.16 -22.81 -13.49
C GLY A 803 -14.39 -21.81 -14.62
N GLU A 804 -15.21 -20.79 -14.35
CA GLU A 804 -15.52 -19.72 -15.30
C GLU A 804 -14.31 -18.81 -15.60
N LEU A 805 -13.32 -18.74 -14.70
CA LEU A 805 -12.12 -17.90 -14.84
C LEU A 805 -11.02 -18.57 -15.66
N HIS A 806 -11.36 -19.51 -16.55
CA HIS A 806 -10.41 -20.09 -17.50
C HIS A 806 -10.36 -19.24 -18.79
N PRO A 807 -9.19 -19.02 -19.41
CA PRO A 807 -9.07 -18.21 -20.64
C PRO A 807 -9.88 -18.74 -21.83
N SER A 808 -10.32 -20.01 -21.81
CA SER A 808 -11.26 -20.54 -22.82
C SER A 808 -12.63 -19.83 -22.83
N ASN A 809 -13.00 -19.16 -21.74
CA ASN A 809 -14.29 -18.48 -21.60
C ASN A 809 -14.18 -16.98 -21.88
N GLN A 810 -13.09 -16.35 -21.44
CA GLN A 810 -12.93 -14.88 -21.44
C GLN A 810 -11.83 -14.38 -22.40
N GLY A 811 -11.09 -15.29 -23.03
CA GLY A 811 -9.89 -14.97 -23.79
C GLY A 811 -8.64 -14.91 -22.89
N TYR A 812 -7.48 -14.88 -23.54
CA TYR A 812 -6.19 -14.69 -22.88
C TYR A 812 -5.91 -13.22 -22.65
N SER A 813 -5.26 -12.89 -21.54
CA SER A 813 -4.86 -11.52 -21.20
C SER A 813 -3.79 -10.93 -22.12
N ALA A 814 -3.14 -11.73 -22.98
CA ALA A 814 -2.01 -11.35 -23.84
C ALA A 814 -2.16 -11.80 -25.29
#